data_AF-A0A554KMY6-F1
#
_entry.id   AF-A0A554KMY6-F1
#
_cell.length_a   1.000
_cell.length_b   1.000
_cell.length_c   1.000
_cell.angle_alpha   90.00
_cell.angle_beta   90.00
_cell.angle_gamma   90.00
#
_symmetry.space_group_name_H-M   'P 1'
#
loop_
_entity.id
_entity.type
_entity.pdbx_description
1 polymer ?
#
loop_
_entity_poly.entity_id
_entity_poly.type
_entity_poly.pdbx_seq_one_letter_code
_entity_poly.pdbx_strand_id
1 'polypeptide(L)'
;MEIPSKIKVGLMSGFYYGSPGCRMGLWKLGAERLKAEGTNYNILLGGLVDGKSLEAELRIRSKKVKGAERAALREQFIEEVAQILKENIPVIPGTHLHITTSGPYDGKIGAEIAVRLQALRRSDISYAGEGGMILELRQIGKDLGLCVPKKSTIMSSDYYDTPAQRILKNEKRGPGKLGDIVVLGCLASAVFTPGDSFKTVRRPYFVMPVLYKIVATRTAENQIGVAVLDFKNANPQEATAKIHSFKDLTINEWELVESPSDSTKSQLKLIEVLKKRHIPLTAGSLAEHTGLARKEVEEALTALLKRRSGASWPGLRYDEASKVYQFKDEWFVKSLRYKEDRGELKSDRFIGFGCLHAGCKHTDMEFFRTRLPELILANDVQYLIGAGDFIEGMKHDLLTLGEVYGAREYVFNYTVQEKLSGYLVGTVMFKVFQKRFDDLVKQKGIAKLHGKDLSAAVESCLMSFYYISGNHCDWVAPIGFNSLHTFREELRKFLVYKISKMLSGLGIFCEDLFEILQKKMIRLKMGEIFNTASGLPCAAMHPHMGGASTTSINPQRMLDMCHKALVVFGANFHTAEAVAEYTHGPGQRICLQFGTVKHESGFETTKLKQVDFGIGMLEVLTVNGRVQQTNVTFSTEKTPDLQAANHKVLDDFEVWMKISK
;
A
#
# COMPACT_ATOMS: atom_id res chain seq x y z
N MET A 1 -4.30 34.15 6.87
CA MET A 1 -3.57 32.96 6.37
C MET A 1 -4.63 31.97 5.92
N GLU A 2 -4.76 31.73 4.62
CA GLU A 2 -5.67 30.70 4.12
C GLU A 2 -5.20 29.33 4.61
N ILE A 3 -6.10 28.57 5.23
CA ILE A 3 -5.82 27.21 5.69
C ILE A 3 -5.67 26.35 4.43
N PRO A 4 -4.53 25.67 4.21
CA PRO A 4 -4.34 24.80 3.04
C PRO A 4 -5.47 23.78 3.00
N SER A 5 -6.13 23.61 1.85
CA SER A 5 -7.29 22.71 1.68
C SER A 5 -6.97 21.21 1.86
N LYS A 6 -5.68 20.86 1.94
CA LYS A 6 -5.15 19.51 2.16
C LYS A 6 -3.86 19.60 2.96
N ILE A 7 -3.63 18.63 3.85
CA ILE A 7 -2.39 18.46 4.59
C ILE A 7 -1.71 17.16 4.13
N LYS A 8 -0.48 17.27 3.66
CA LYS A 8 0.33 16.13 3.22
C LYS A 8 1.60 16.03 4.07
N VAL A 9 1.82 14.85 4.63
CA VAL A 9 3.01 14.54 5.42
C VAL A 9 3.89 13.58 4.63
N GLY A 10 5.07 14.04 4.24
CA GLY A 10 6.11 13.25 3.58
C GLY A 10 6.91 12.44 4.59
N LEU A 11 7.05 11.15 4.32
CA LEU A 11 7.59 10.17 5.26
C LEU A 11 8.77 9.44 4.62
N MET A 12 9.94 9.55 5.26
CA MET A 12 11.18 8.84 4.94
C MET A 12 11.68 8.06 6.15
N SER A 13 12.38 6.95 5.91
CA SER A 13 13.00 6.15 6.96
C SER A 13 14.25 5.46 6.43
N GLY A 14 15.19 5.11 7.31
CA GLY A 14 16.25 4.17 7.00
C GLY A 14 17.17 4.64 5.87
N PHE A 15 17.81 5.78 6.08
CA PHE A 15 18.94 6.21 5.25
C PHE A 15 20.16 5.31 5.50
N TYR A 16 20.38 4.92 6.76
CA TYR A 16 21.41 4.01 7.25
C TYR A 16 22.81 4.35 6.70
N TYR A 17 23.21 5.62 6.78
CA TYR A 17 24.56 6.03 6.41
C TYR A 17 25.63 5.22 7.16
N GLY A 18 26.66 4.79 6.45
CA GLY A 18 27.71 3.89 6.95
C GLY A 18 27.44 2.40 6.69
N SER A 19 26.21 2.03 6.33
CA SER A 19 25.86 0.65 5.97
C SER A 19 26.19 0.33 4.49
N PRO A 20 26.53 -0.94 4.15
CA PRO A 20 26.77 -1.37 2.76
C PRO A 20 25.61 -1.10 1.79
N GLY A 21 24.36 -1.10 2.27
CA GLY A 21 23.20 -0.81 1.44
C GLY A 21 22.82 0.68 1.34
N CYS A 22 23.57 1.58 1.97
CA CYS A 22 23.32 3.02 1.87
C CYS A 22 23.37 3.47 0.40
N ARG A 23 22.39 4.28 -0.03
CA ARG A 23 22.32 4.82 -1.39
C ARG A 23 21.87 6.28 -1.34
N MET A 24 22.81 7.22 -1.43
CA MET A 24 22.49 8.66 -1.40
C MET A 24 21.63 9.07 -2.61
N GLY A 25 21.72 8.33 -3.72
CA GLY A 25 20.83 8.49 -4.87
C GLY A 25 19.36 8.26 -4.52
N LEU A 26 19.03 7.32 -3.62
CA LEU A 26 17.65 7.08 -3.16
C LEU A 26 17.14 8.23 -2.31
N TRP A 27 17.99 8.83 -1.48
CA TRP A 27 17.60 9.97 -0.63
C TRP A 27 17.17 11.14 -1.51
N LYS A 28 17.95 11.44 -2.55
CA LYS A 28 17.63 12.49 -3.53
C LYS A 28 16.33 12.20 -4.26
N LEU A 29 16.18 10.98 -4.78
CA LEU A 29 14.94 10.57 -5.46
C LEU A 29 13.72 10.68 -4.54
N GLY A 30 13.83 10.23 -3.30
CA GLY A 30 12.77 10.35 -2.30
C GLY A 30 12.37 11.80 -2.05
N ALA A 31 13.34 12.69 -1.86
CA ALA A 31 13.06 14.11 -1.66
C ALA A 31 12.47 14.80 -2.90
N GLU A 32 12.94 14.45 -4.10
CA GLU A 32 12.34 14.91 -5.36
C GLU A 32 10.87 14.48 -5.46
N ARG A 33 10.56 13.24 -5.07
CA ARG A 33 9.20 12.71 -5.06
C ARG A 33 8.31 13.40 -4.03
N LEU A 34 8.79 13.60 -2.80
CA LEU A 34 8.05 14.33 -1.76
C LEU A 34 7.84 15.81 -2.09
N LYS A 35 8.77 16.42 -2.82
CA LYS A 35 8.61 17.76 -3.38
C LYS A 35 7.52 17.77 -4.46
N ALA A 36 7.53 16.81 -5.38
CA ALA A 36 6.51 16.70 -6.44
C ALA A 36 5.10 16.48 -5.87
N GLU A 37 4.99 15.78 -4.74
CA GLU A 37 3.73 15.63 -4.01
C GLU A 37 3.27 16.89 -3.28
N GLY A 38 4.12 17.92 -3.12
CA GLY A 38 3.76 19.16 -2.43
C GLY A 38 3.52 18.95 -0.93
N THR A 39 4.38 18.19 -0.29
CA THR A 39 4.31 17.90 1.16
C THR A 39 4.43 19.16 2.01
N ASN A 40 3.69 19.23 3.11
CA ASN A 40 3.74 20.34 4.07
C ASN A 40 4.76 20.08 5.20
N TYR A 41 4.89 18.81 5.60
CA TYR A 41 5.82 18.35 6.62
C TYR A 41 6.64 17.20 6.05
N ASN A 42 7.93 17.15 6.36
CA ASN A 42 8.81 16.07 5.95
C ASN A 42 9.50 15.46 7.16
N ILE A 43 9.46 14.14 7.28
CA ILE A 43 9.96 13.41 8.45
C ILE A 43 10.94 12.33 8.00
N LEU A 44 12.07 12.24 8.71
CA LEU A 44 12.95 11.07 8.72
C LEU A 44 12.76 10.32 10.04
N LEU A 45 12.11 9.16 9.97
CA LEU A 45 11.69 8.36 11.12
C LEU A 45 12.70 7.23 11.39
N GLY A 46 13.78 7.58 12.08
CA GLY A 46 14.85 6.65 12.45
C GLY A 46 15.71 6.16 11.29
N GLY A 47 16.87 5.60 11.64
CA GLY A 47 17.84 5.11 10.67
C GLY A 47 18.48 6.24 9.86
N LEU A 48 18.82 7.36 10.49
CA LEU A 48 19.70 8.37 9.90
C LEU A 48 21.06 7.76 9.55
N VAL A 49 21.60 6.97 10.48
CA VAL A 49 22.87 6.27 10.35
C VAL A 49 22.72 4.79 10.69
N ASP A 50 23.67 3.97 10.28
CA ASP A 50 23.85 2.62 10.83
C ASP A 50 24.85 2.69 11.99
N GLY A 51 24.30 2.84 13.20
CA GLY A 51 25.08 3.01 14.42
C GLY A 51 26.05 1.86 14.65
N LYS A 52 25.65 0.62 14.30
CA LYS A 52 26.52 -0.55 14.47
C LYS A 52 27.78 -0.46 13.61
N SER A 53 27.62 -0.09 12.34
CA SER A 53 28.75 0.03 11.41
C SER A 53 29.66 1.21 11.76
N LEU A 54 29.07 2.36 12.11
CA LEU A 54 29.85 3.54 12.50
C LEU A 54 30.57 3.36 13.85
N GLU A 55 29.95 2.72 14.83
CA GLU A 55 30.62 2.40 16.10
C GLU A 55 31.76 1.40 15.91
N ALA A 56 31.60 0.42 15.00
CA ALA A 56 32.68 -0.51 14.65
C ALA A 56 33.85 0.22 13.98
N GLU A 57 33.57 1.14 13.05
CA GLU A 57 34.59 1.97 12.41
C GLU A 57 35.32 2.85 13.43
N LEU A 58 34.58 3.55 14.30
CA LEU A 58 35.15 4.35 15.37
C LEU A 58 36.01 3.50 16.32
N ARG A 59 35.59 2.27 16.64
CA ARG A 59 36.37 1.34 17.46
C ARG A 59 37.68 0.95 16.79
N ILE A 60 37.69 0.77 15.47
CA ILE A 60 38.91 0.48 14.70
C ILE A 60 39.84 1.70 14.73
N ARG A 61 39.33 2.90 14.43
CA ARG A 61 40.10 4.16 14.45
C ARG A 61 40.68 4.45 15.83
N SER A 62 39.94 4.16 16.90
CA SER A 62 40.35 4.41 18.28
C SER A 62 41.16 3.29 18.95
N LYS A 63 41.48 2.19 18.26
CA LYS A 63 42.07 0.97 18.86
C LYS A 63 43.37 1.22 19.64
N LYS A 64 44.17 2.22 19.23
CA LYS A 64 45.47 2.55 19.85
C LYS A 64 45.45 3.83 20.69
N VAL A 65 44.30 4.49 20.80
CA VAL A 65 44.16 5.83 21.40
C VAL A 65 43.41 5.71 22.73
N LYS A 66 43.84 6.44 23.77
CA LYS A 66 43.27 6.37 25.14
C LYS A 66 42.94 7.75 25.70
N GLY A 67 42.11 7.79 26.75
CA GLY A 67 41.83 9.02 27.51
C GLY A 67 41.23 10.14 26.68
N ALA A 68 41.69 11.37 26.89
CA ALA A 68 41.19 12.59 26.23
C ALA A 68 41.35 12.55 24.70
N GLU A 69 42.42 11.94 24.19
CA GLU A 69 42.66 11.82 22.74
C GLU A 69 41.59 10.94 22.07
N ARG A 70 41.11 9.90 22.77
CA ARG A 70 40.03 9.05 22.27
C ARG A 70 38.69 9.81 22.24
N ALA A 71 38.45 10.68 23.21
CA ALA A 71 37.28 11.54 23.22
C ALA A 71 37.34 12.57 22.08
N ALA A 72 38.49 13.21 21.87
CA ALA A 72 38.70 14.14 20.75
C ALA A 72 38.50 13.47 19.38
N LEU A 73 39.05 12.26 19.18
CA LEU A 73 38.86 11.48 17.96
C LEU A 73 37.38 11.14 17.71
N ARG A 74 36.64 10.84 18.78
CA ARG A 74 35.21 10.55 18.69
C ARG A 74 34.41 11.79 18.27
N GLU A 75 34.68 12.94 18.88
CA GLU A 75 34.03 14.20 18.50
C GLU A 75 34.36 14.59 17.06
N GLN A 76 35.62 14.43 16.64
CA GLN A 76 36.02 14.63 15.26
C GLN A 76 35.27 13.70 14.30
N PHE A 77 35.15 12.42 14.63
CA PHE A 77 34.43 11.45 13.81
C PHE A 77 32.94 11.79 13.68
N ILE A 78 32.29 12.24 14.75
CA ILE A 78 30.90 12.71 14.71
C ILE A 78 30.75 13.92 13.81
N GLU A 79 31.67 14.89 13.90
CA GLU A 79 31.69 16.08 13.05
C GLU A 79 31.90 15.70 11.56
N GLU A 80 32.84 14.81 11.26
CA GLU A 80 33.09 14.29 9.91
C GLU A 80 31.81 13.68 9.31
N VAL A 81 31.12 12.82 10.06
CA VAL A 81 29.89 12.19 9.59
C VAL A 81 28.77 13.23 9.42
N ALA A 82 28.60 14.15 10.37
CA ALA A 82 27.59 15.20 10.29
C ALA A 82 27.80 16.12 9.07
N GLN A 83 29.05 16.45 8.74
CA GLN A 83 29.40 17.24 7.57
C GLN A 83 29.11 16.48 6.26
N ILE A 84 29.37 15.17 6.20
CA ILE A 84 29.01 14.34 5.03
C ILE A 84 27.48 14.30 4.86
N LEU A 85 26.73 14.13 5.95
CA LEU A 85 25.27 14.12 5.91
C LEU A 85 24.71 15.49 5.50
N LYS A 86 25.28 16.59 6.00
CA LYS A 86 24.92 17.96 5.61
C LYS A 86 24.95 18.15 4.10
N GLU A 87 25.99 17.64 3.44
CA GLU A 87 26.20 17.78 2.00
C GLU A 87 25.30 16.88 1.15
N ASN A 88 24.86 15.74 1.70
CA ASN A 88 24.20 14.68 0.91
C ASN A 88 22.70 14.54 1.20
N ILE A 89 22.22 14.93 2.37
CA ILE A 89 20.78 14.96 2.66
C ILE A 89 20.14 16.07 1.83
N PRO A 90 19.16 15.78 0.96
CA PRO A 90 18.55 16.79 0.11
C PRO A 90 17.73 17.81 0.91
N VAL A 91 17.66 19.05 0.40
CA VAL A 91 16.74 20.09 0.89
C VAL A 91 15.43 19.97 0.13
N ILE A 92 14.29 19.98 0.84
CA ILE A 92 12.95 20.10 0.22
C ILE A 92 12.48 21.55 0.44
N PRO A 93 12.50 22.41 -0.61
CA PRO A 93 12.21 23.84 -0.45
C PRO A 93 10.84 24.10 0.19
N GLY A 94 10.79 25.07 1.12
CA GLY A 94 9.56 25.49 1.77
C GLY A 94 9.12 24.61 2.96
N THR A 95 9.89 23.60 3.34
CA THR A 95 9.57 22.71 4.47
C THR A 95 10.80 22.37 5.31
N HIS A 96 10.59 22.06 6.59
CA HIS A 96 11.63 21.49 7.44
C HIS A 96 11.61 19.96 7.38
N LEU A 97 12.80 19.37 7.45
CA LEU A 97 12.98 17.95 7.72
C LEU A 97 13.08 17.71 9.23
N HIS A 98 12.09 17.01 9.78
CA HIS A 98 12.08 16.58 11.18
C HIS A 98 12.72 15.19 11.30
N ILE A 99 13.80 15.08 12.07
CA ILE A 99 14.55 13.84 12.25
C ILE A 99 14.28 13.30 13.64
N THR A 100 13.95 12.01 13.72
CA THR A 100 13.98 11.25 14.96
C THR A 100 14.97 10.11 14.82
N THR A 101 15.60 9.69 15.92
CA THR A 101 16.56 8.58 15.92
C THR A 101 16.02 7.38 16.70
N SER A 102 16.52 6.20 16.36
CA SER A 102 16.18 4.92 16.96
C SER A 102 17.43 4.26 17.52
N GLY A 103 17.59 4.21 18.85
CA GLY A 103 18.78 3.63 19.49
C GLY A 103 19.23 2.26 18.96
N PRO A 104 18.32 1.30 18.68
CA PRO A 104 18.70 0.00 18.11
C PRO A 104 19.31 0.02 16.71
N TYR A 105 19.05 1.08 15.94
CA TYR A 105 19.50 1.20 14.55
C TYR A 105 20.58 2.29 14.41
N ASP A 106 20.31 3.48 14.93
CA ASP A 106 21.20 4.64 14.89
C ASP A 106 22.33 4.58 15.94
N GLY A 107 22.20 3.74 16.96
CA GLY A 107 23.13 3.69 18.10
C GLY A 107 23.10 4.97 18.93
N LYS A 108 23.98 5.04 19.94
CA LYS A 108 24.13 6.30 20.71
C LYS A 108 24.71 7.41 19.85
N ILE A 109 25.62 7.03 18.94
CA ILE A 109 26.30 7.97 18.06
C ILE A 109 25.34 8.70 17.11
N GLY A 110 24.25 8.05 16.68
CA GLY A 110 23.32 8.67 15.73
C GLY A 110 22.54 9.86 16.30
N ALA A 111 22.18 9.84 17.58
CA ALA A 111 21.54 10.99 18.24
C ALA A 111 22.48 12.20 18.28
N GLU A 112 23.75 11.97 18.57
CA GLU A 112 24.76 13.03 18.63
C GLU A 112 25.09 13.60 17.24
N ILE A 113 25.17 12.73 16.23
CA ILE A 113 25.28 13.13 14.82
C ILE A 113 24.06 13.99 14.41
N ALA A 114 22.85 13.60 14.80
CA ALA A 114 21.63 14.35 14.47
C ALA A 114 21.61 15.75 15.11
N VAL A 115 22.04 15.88 16.37
CA VAL A 115 22.20 17.18 17.05
C VAL A 115 23.21 18.06 16.31
N ARG A 116 24.35 17.49 15.92
CA ARG A 116 25.39 18.23 15.18
C ARG A 116 24.94 18.64 13.79
N LEU A 117 24.26 17.75 13.08
CA LEU A 117 23.65 18.03 11.78
C LEU A 117 22.61 19.16 11.85
N GLN A 118 21.73 19.17 12.86
CA GLN A 118 20.82 20.30 13.09
C GLN A 118 21.59 21.60 13.32
N ALA A 119 22.67 21.59 14.11
CA ALA A 119 23.47 22.78 14.33
C ALA A 119 24.08 23.33 13.03
N LEU A 120 24.48 22.44 12.11
CA LEU A 120 25.01 22.79 10.79
C LEU A 120 23.95 23.23 9.77
N ARG A 121 22.67 22.86 9.96
CA ARG A 121 21.53 23.14 9.06
C ARG A 121 20.26 23.59 9.81
N ARG A 122 20.41 24.58 10.70
CA ARG A 122 19.30 25.10 11.52
C ARG A 122 18.13 25.65 10.71
N SER A 123 18.37 26.07 9.47
CA SER A 123 17.38 26.66 8.58
C SER A 123 16.32 25.68 8.09
N ASP A 124 16.62 24.38 8.07
CA ASP A 124 15.80 23.41 7.34
C ASP A 124 15.80 22.00 7.97
N ILE A 125 16.66 21.72 8.96
CA ILE A 125 16.66 20.47 9.72
C ILE A 125 16.31 20.75 11.17
N SER A 126 15.45 19.90 11.75
CA SER A 126 15.20 19.85 13.18
C SER A 126 15.31 18.40 13.68
N TYR A 127 15.96 18.22 14.82
CA TYR A 127 16.05 16.97 15.53
C TYR A 127 15.01 16.96 16.65
N ALA A 128 14.10 16.01 16.58
CA ALA A 128 12.98 15.85 17.49
C ALA A 128 13.26 14.86 18.64
N GLY A 129 14.49 14.35 18.74
CA GLY A 129 14.90 13.42 19.79
C GLY A 129 14.88 11.95 19.39
N GLU A 130 15.15 11.08 20.38
CA GLU A 130 15.17 9.62 20.22
C GLU A 130 13.82 9.00 20.59
N GLY A 131 13.40 7.97 19.86
CA GLY A 131 12.26 7.14 20.23
C GLY A 131 10.91 7.61 19.69
N GLY A 132 10.90 8.61 18.83
CA GLY A 132 9.69 9.12 18.17
C GLY A 132 9.24 10.50 18.67
N MET A 133 8.13 10.99 18.14
CA MET A 133 7.53 12.27 18.52
C MET A 133 6.02 12.30 18.20
N ILE A 134 5.32 13.32 18.68
CA ILE A 134 3.97 13.66 18.22
C ILE A 134 4.08 14.89 17.32
N LEU A 135 3.55 14.79 16.10
CA LEU A 135 3.39 15.93 15.20
C LEU A 135 1.93 16.41 15.26
N GLU A 136 1.73 17.61 15.78
CA GLU A 136 0.41 18.26 15.83
C GLU A 136 0.03 18.81 14.46
N LEU A 137 -0.95 18.20 13.80
CA LEU A 137 -1.54 18.69 12.55
C LEU A 137 -2.70 19.64 12.88
N ARG A 138 -2.36 20.80 13.45
CA ARG A 138 -3.32 21.78 13.98
C ARG A 138 -4.40 22.19 12.98
N GLN A 139 -4.06 22.22 11.69
CA GLN A 139 -4.96 22.60 10.60
C GLN A 139 -6.17 21.65 10.46
N ILE A 140 -6.04 20.40 10.91
CA ILE A 140 -7.07 19.38 10.84
C ILE A 140 -7.44 18.80 12.21
N GLY A 141 -6.87 19.34 13.29
CA GLY A 141 -7.14 18.91 14.67
C GLY A 141 -6.75 17.46 14.94
N LYS A 142 -5.65 16.98 14.35
CA LYS A 142 -5.14 15.61 14.51
C LYS A 142 -3.72 15.57 15.03
N ASP A 143 -3.40 14.54 15.80
CA ASP A 143 -2.05 14.23 16.26
C ASP A 143 -1.50 13.03 15.47
N LEU A 144 -0.35 13.20 14.83
CA LEU A 144 0.36 12.10 14.18
C LEU A 144 1.45 11.56 15.12
N GLY A 145 1.28 10.32 15.58
CA GLY A 145 2.27 9.60 16.37
C GLY A 145 3.37 9.03 15.49
N LEU A 146 4.59 9.54 15.64
CA LEU A 146 5.76 9.08 14.90
C LEU A 146 6.56 8.15 15.81
N CYS A 147 6.61 6.87 15.50
CA CYS A 147 7.21 5.84 16.35
C CYS A 147 8.38 5.14 15.67
N VAL A 148 9.42 4.87 16.44
CA VAL A 148 10.55 4.03 16.03
C VAL A 148 10.86 2.99 17.11
N PRO A 149 11.54 1.90 16.78
CA PRO A 149 12.00 0.94 17.78
C PRO A 149 12.87 1.61 18.86
N LYS A 150 12.51 1.48 20.13
CA LYS A 150 13.32 1.96 21.29
C LYS A 150 14.25 0.88 21.86
N LYS A 151 13.98 -0.39 21.56
CA LYS A 151 14.78 -1.55 21.95
C LYS A 151 14.96 -2.45 20.74
N SER A 152 16.08 -3.17 20.69
CA SER A 152 16.35 -4.08 19.58
C SER A 152 15.24 -5.11 19.49
N THR A 153 14.39 -4.96 18.49
CA THR A 153 13.38 -5.93 18.09
C THR A 153 14.10 -6.98 17.25
N ILE A 154 14.94 -7.80 17.89
CA ILE A 154 15.54 -8.99 17.26
C ILE A 154 14.42 -10.03 17.16
N MET A 155 13.58 -9.90 16.14
CA MET A 155 12.69 -10.97 15.74
C MET A 155 12.78 -11.11 14.23
N SER A 156 13.33 -12.23 13.78
CA SER A 156 12.95 -12.81 12.50
C SER A 156 11.44 -13.08 12.58
N SER A 157 10.69 -12.47 11.67
CA SER A 157 9.25 -12.67 11.54
C SER A 157 8.95 -12.78 10.08
N ASP A 158 8.16 -13.78 9.70
CA ASP A 158 7.73 -13.97 8.31
C ASP A 158 6.61 -13.00 7.94
N TYR A 159 6.04 -12.32 8.94
CA TYR A 159 4.92 -11.41 8.79
C TYR A 159 5.31 -9.94 9.01
N TYR A 160 4.83 -9.11 8.10
CA TYR A 160 5.22 -7.71 7.90
C TYR A 160 4.77 -6.77 9.02
N ASP A 161 3.62 -7.03 9.66
CA ASP A 161 3.08 -6.21 10.74
C ASP A 161 3.60 -6.59 12.15
N THR A 162 4.16 -7.78 12.31
CA THR A 162 4.52 -8.33 13.64
C THR A 162 5.49 -7.43 14.42
N PRO A 163 6.57 -6.90 13.82
CA PRO A 163 7.44 -5.93 14.50
C PRO A 163 6.67 -4.66 14.91
N ALA A 164 5.79 -4.16 14.04
CA ALA A 164 5.00 -2.97 14.30
C ALA A 164 4.04 -3.16 15.48
N GLN A 165 3.29 -4.27 15.50
CA GLN A 165 2.39 -4.59 16.59
C GLN A 165 3.11 -4.62 17.95
N ARG A 166 4.35 -5.14 17.99
CA ARG A 166 5.14 -5.19 19.23
C ARG A 166 5.56 -3.80 19.70
N ILE A 167 5.98 -2.93 18.78
CA ILE A 167 6.31 -1.53 19.10
C ILE A 167 5.09 -0.84 19.68
N LEU A 168 3.94 -0.93 19.00
CA LEU A 168 2.71 -0.29 19.43
C LEU A 168 2.21 -0.81 20.79
N LYS A 169 2.34 -2.12 21.06
CA LYS A 169 2.06 -2.72 22.38
C LYS A 169 2.94 -2.13 23.49
N ASN A 170 4.21 -1.87 23.19
CA ASN A 170 5.13 -1.26 24.16
C ASN A 170 4.81 0.22 24.38
N GLU A 171 4.55 0.98 23.31
CA GLU A 171 4.20 2.41 23.41
C GLU A 171 2.93 2.63 24.23
N LYS A 172 1.89 1.78 24.05
CA LYS A 172 0.67 1.85 24.87
C LYS A 172 0.90 1.64 26.37
N ARG A 173 1.92 0.88 26.75
CA ARG A 173 2.29 0.65 28.16
C ARG A 173 3.15 1.77 28.72
N GLY A 174 3.67 2.64 27.86
CA GLY A 174 4.45 3.80 28.27
C GLY A 174 3.55 4.94 28.79
N PRO A 175 4.16 5.96 29.41
CA PRO A 175 3.44 7.13 29.90
C PRO A 175 3.02 8.12 28.78
N GLY A 176 3.47 7.90 27.55
CA GLY A 176 3.23 8.82 26.43
C GLY A 176 1.84 8.68 25.80
N LYS A 177 1.28 9.81 25.33
CA LYS A 177 0.08 9.82 24.49
C LYS A 177 0.44 9.30 23.09
N LEU A 178 -0.30 8.29 22.62
CA LEU A 178 -0.27 7.90 21.20
C LEU A 178 -1.10 8.92 20.39
N GLY A 179 -0.59 9.29 19.21
CA GLY A 179 -1.35 10.12 18.25
C GLY A 179 -2.61 9.42 17.74
N ASP A 180 -3.47 10.16 17.05
CA ASP A 180 -4.70 9.65 16.43
C ASP A 180 -4.39 8.61 15.35
N ILE A 181 -3.32 8.83 14.60
CA ILE A 181 -2.75 7.89 13.63
C ILE A 181 -1.29 7.67 13.99
N VAL A 182 -0.79 6.46 13.84
CA VAL A 182 0.61 6.12 14.15
C VAL A 182 1.38 5.75 12.89
N VAL A 183 2.59 6.29 12.73
CA VAL A 183 3.54 5.92 11.67
C VAL A 183 4.73 5.24 12.31
N LEU A 184 5.17 4.12 11.73
CA LEU A 184 6.29 3.32 12.23
C LEU A 184 7.42 3.27 11.22
N GLY A 185 8.60 3.74 11.64
CA GLY A 185 9.84 3.73 10.86
C GLY A 185 10.76 2.54 11.16
N CYS A 186 11.85 2.45 10.40
CA CYS A 186 12.93 1.45 10.45
C CYS A 186 12.55 0.00 10.08
N LEU A 187 11.29 -0.29 9.77
CA LEU A 187 10.82 -1.67 9.56
C LEU A 187 10.93 -2.18 8.12
N ALA A 188 11.18 -1.30 7.14
CA ALA A 188 11.31 -1.65 5.72
C ALA A 188 10.14 -2.49 5.19
N SER A 189 8.90 -2.14 5.59
CA SER A 189 7.68 -2.79 5.14
C SER A 189 6.65 -1.75 4.69
N ALA A 190 5.48 -2.16 4.24
CA ALA A 190 4.42 -1.29 3.72
C ALA A 190 3.08 -1.88 4.12
N VAL A 191 2.58 -1.47 5.29
CA VAL A 191 1.33 -1.97 5.88
C VAL A 191 0.49 -0.79 6.33
N PHE A 192 -0.78 -0.76 5.96
CA PHE A 192 -1.73 0.25 6.40
C PHE A 192 -3.00 -0.41 6.93
N THR A 193 -3.48 0.02 8.10
CA THR A 193 -4.73 -0.48 8.69
C THR A 193 -5.52 0.67 9.32
N PRO A 194 -6.87 0.63 9.29
CA PRO A 194 -7.71 1.55 10.06
C PRO A 194 -7.71 1.21 11.57
N GLY A 195 -7.32 0.00 11.96
CA GLY A 195 -6.94 -0.33 13.32
C GLY A 195 -8.06 -0.58 14.34
N ASP A 196 -9.34 -0.71 13.94
CA ASP A 196 -10.47 -0.90 14.87
C ASP A 196 -10.51 -2.32 15.47
N SER A 197 -10.11 -3.34 14.70
CA SER A 197 -10.10 -4.76 15.08
C SER A 197 -8.98 -5.11 16.08
N PHE A 198 -8.01 -4.23 16.27
CA PHE A 198 -6.83 -4.48 17.09
C PHE A 198 -7.10 -4.23 18.58
N LYS A 199 -7.23 -5.32 19.36
CA LYS A 199 -7.35 -5.25 20.84
C LYS A 199 -6.27 -4.41 21.51
N THR A 200 -5.03 -4.51 21.02
CA THR A 200 -3.91 -3.84 21.67
C THR A 200 -3.83 -2.37 21.29
N VAL A 201 -3.98 -2.01 20.02
CA VAL A 201 -3.86 -0.62 19.55
C VAL A 201 -5.03 -0.32 18.63
N ARG A 202 -6.11 0.22 19.21
CA ARG A 202 -7.35 0.60 18.51
C ARG A 202 -7.19 1.93 17.79
N ARG A 203 -6.26 2.01 16.85
CA ARG A 203 -5.95 3.23 16.10
C ARG A 203 -5.37 2.88 14.73
N PRO A 204 -5.63 3.70 13.69
CA PRO A 204 -4.97 3.52 12.42
C PRO A 204 -3.45 3.60 12.56
N TYR A 205 -2.74 2.72 11.86
CA TYR A 205 -1.29 2.83 11.78
C TYR A 205 -0.76 2.47 10.40
N PHE A 206 0.41 3.04 10.10
CA PHE A 206 1.14 2.85 8.86
C PHE A 206 2.58 2.44 9.14
N VAL A 207 3.03 1.35 8.52
CA VAL A 207 4.44 0.93 8.52
C VAL A 207 5.06 1.36 7.20
N MET A 208 6.16 2.11 7.29
CA MET A 208 6.73 2.78 6.12
C MET A 208 7.91 2.02 5.48
N PRO A 209 8.11 2.20 4.15
CA PRO A 209 9.28 1.70 3.45
C PRO A 209 10.56 2.45 3.90
N VAL A 210 11.73 1.95 3.48
CA VAL A 210 13.03 2.58 3.75
C VAL A 210 13.72 3.09 2.48
N LEU A 211 14.66 4.03 2.63
CA LEU A 211 15.51 4.53 1.54
C LEU A 211 16.92 3.94 1.60
N TYR A 212 16.95 2.61 1.63
CA TYR A 212 18.14 1.78 1.78
C TYR A 212 18.02 0.51 0.95
N LYS A 213 19.11 0.09 0.28
CA LYS A 213 19.15 -1.21 -0.40
C LYS A 213 19.23 -2.31 0.65
N ILE A 214 18.20 -3.13 0.77
CA ILE A 214 18.16 -4.23 1.74
C ILE A 214 19.20 -5.30 1.36
N VAL A 215 20.32 -5.38 2.11
CA VAL A 215 21.45 -6.30 1.84
C VAL A 215 21.36 -7.62 2.61
N ALA A 216 20.82 -7.60 3.83
CA ALA A 216 20.55 -8.78 4.63
C ALA A 216 19.11 -8.67 5.15
N THR A 217 18.23 -9.57 4.73
CA THR A 217 16.81 -9.51 5.08
C THR A 217 16.58 -10.17 6.44
N ARG A 218 15.89 -9.47 7.33
CA ARG A 218 14.93 -10.15 8.21
C ARG A 218 13.73 -10.52 7.33
N THR A 219 13.08 -11.66 7.55
CA THR A 219 12.02 -12.17 6.64
C THR A 219 10.87 -11.17 6.39
N ALA A 220 10.66 -10.20 7.28
CA ALA A 220 9.66 -9.13 7.14
C ALA A 220 10.11 -7.86 6.38
N GLU A 221 11.40 -7.69 6.09
CA GLU A 221 11.92 -6.49 5.39
C GLU A 221 11.82 -6.68 3.88
N ASN A 222 10.99 -5.87 3.23
CA ASN A 222 10.64 -6.07 1.83
C ASN A 222 10.46 -4.78 1.02
N GLN A 223 10.39 -3.59 1.63
CA GLN A 223 9.92 -2.39 0.94
C GLN A 223 10.95 -1.26 0.94
N ILE A 224 11.24 -0.73 -0.25
CA ILE A 224 12.16 0.39 -0.48
C ILE A 224 11.38 1.50 -1.19
N GLY A 225 11.40 2.72 -0.66
CA GLY A 225 10.54 3.79 -1.14
C GLY A 225 10.35 4.94 -0.18
N VAL A 226 9.44 5.85 -0.53
CA VAL A 226 8.89 6.88 0.35
C VAL A 226 7.38 6.75 0.46
N ALA A 227 6.80 7.36 1.48
CA ALA A 227 5.36 7.42 1.64
C ALA A 227 4.87 8.85 1.87
N VAL A 228 3.60 9.10 1.54
CA VAL A 228 2.88 10.33 1.88
C VAL A 228 1.59 9.95 2.56
N LEU A 229 1.33 10.52 3.74
CA LEU A 229 -0.01 10.54 4.32
C LEU A 229 -0.72 11.82 3.88
N ASP A 230 -1.78 11.66 3.09
CA ASP A 230 -2.59 12.74 2.55
C ASP A 230 -3.91 12.82 3.32
N PHE A 231 -4.13 13.95 3.97
CA PHE A 231 -5.32 14.28 4.73
C PHE A 231 -6.15 15.29 3.95
N LYS A 232 -7.34 14.86 3.54
CA LYS A 232 -8.33 15.76 2.94
C LYS A 232 -9.06 16.50 4.06
N ASN A 233 -9.02 17.83 4.08
CA ASN A 233 -9.65 18.63 5.15
C ASN A 233 -11.14 18.33 5.36
N ALA A 234 -11.84 17.89 4.31
CA ALA A 234 -13.26 17.54 4.38
C ALA A 234 -13.54 16.31 5.26
N ASN A 235 -12.58 15.39 5.41
CA ASN A 235 -12.69 14.27 6.35
C ASN A 235 -11.31 13.88 6.92
N PRO A 236 -10.86 14.53 8.02
CA PRO A 236 -9.57 14.23 8.64
C PRO A 236 -9.42 12.81 9.18
N GLN A 237 -10.51 12.02 9.25
CA GLN A 237 -10.48 10.61 9.65
C GLN A 237 -10.03 9.69 8.51
N GLU A 238 -10.24 10.10 7.25
CA GLU A 238 -9.91 9.31 6.06
C GLU A 238 -8.52 9.73 5.52
N ALA A 239 -7.47 9.23 6.18
CA ALA A 239 -6.11 9.40 5.68
C ALA A 239 -5.83 8.47 4.50
N THR A 240 -5.25 9.02 3.42
CA THR A 240 -4.76 8.23 2.29
C THR A 240 -3.27 7.96 2.46
N ALA A 241 -2.88 6.69 2.53
CA ALA A 241 -1.48 6.27 2.50
C ALA A 241 -1.03 6.06 1.05
N LYS A 242 -0.15 6.94 0.57
CA LYS A 242 0.49 6.82 -0.75
C LYS A 242 1.88 6.25 -0.59
N ILE A 243 2.21 5.22 -1.35
CA ILE A 243 3.49 4.53 -1.30
C ILE A 243 4.13 4.58 -2.67
N HIS A 244 5.32 5.15 -2.77
CA HIS A 244 6.14 5.16 -3.99
C HIS A 244 7.21 4.08 -3.86
N SER A 245 7.18 3.08 -4.73
CA SER A 245 8.13 1.96 -4.68
C SER A 245 9.37 2.25 -5.51
N PHE A 246 10.54 2.11 -4.90
CA PHE A 246 11.84 2.26 -5.56
C PHE A 246 12.63 0.95 -5.62
N LYS A 247 12.03 -0.17 -5.21
CA LYS A 247 12.74 -1.43 -5.05
C LYS A 247 13.29 -1.98 -6.37
N ASP A 248 12.55 -1.81 -7.46
CA ASP A 248 13.01 -2.15 -8.82
C ASP A 248 14.34 -1.47 -9.19
N LEU A 249 14.48 -0.20 -8.82
CA LEU A 249 15.68 0.60 -9.12
C LEU A 249 16.93 0.05 -8.41
N THR A 250 16.76 -0.52 -7.22
CA THR A 250 17.88 -1.00 -6.38
C THR A 250 18.30 -2.43 -6.70
N ILE A 251 17.39 -3.27 -7.19
CA ILE A 251 17.71 -4.66 -7.56
C ILE A 251 18.51 -4.69 -8.86
N ASN A 252 18.17 -3.82 -9.80
CA ASN A 252 18.80 -3.76 -11.12
C ASN A 252 19.96 -2.73 -11.19
N GLU A 253 20.51 -2.28 -10.06
CA GLU A 253 21.43 -1.14 -10.04
C GLU A 253 22.74 -1.37 -10.82
N TRP A 254 23.18 -2.61 -10.99
CA TRP A 254 24.37 -2.93 -11.80
C TRP A 254 24.11 -2.72 -13.30
N GLU A 255 22.87 -2.83 -13.76
CA GLU A 255 22.51 -2.56 -15.16
C GLU A 255 22.74 -1.10 -15.54
N LEU A 256 22.67 -0.20 -14.54
CA LEU A 256 22.93 1.24 -14.68
C LEU A 256 24.41 1.61 -14.84
N VAL A 257 25.31 0.64 -14.73
CA VAL A 257 26.74 0.85 -14.97
C VAL A 257 26.98 0.98 -16.47
N GLU A 258 27.53 2.12 -16.89
CA GLU A 258 27.98 2.31 -18.25
C GLU A 258 29.44 1.86 -18.37
N SER A 259 29.73 1.16 -19.48
CA SER A 259 31.10 0.82 -19.80
C SER A 259 31.88 2.08 -20.18
N PRO A 260 33.16 2.22 -19.79
CA PRO A 260 34.01 3.29 -20.28
C PRO A 260 34.06 3.30 -21.82
N SER A 261 34.03 4.50 -22.43
CA SER A 261 33.91 4.67 -23.89
C SER A 261 35.06 4.06 -24.70
N ASP A 262 36.24 3.93 -24.10
CA ASP A 262 37.46 3.38 -24.67
C ASP A 262 37.69 1.89 -24.30
N SER A 263 36.64 1.19 -23.84
CA SER A 263 36.75 -0.22 -23.45
C SER A 263 36.96 -1.13 -24.66
N THR A 264 37.87 -2.11 -24.53
CA THR A 264 38.06 -3.14 -25.56
C THR A 264 36.87 -4.10 -25.60
N LYS A 265 36.72 -4.87 -26.71
CA LYS A 265 35.65 -5.88 -26.83
C LYS A 265 35.65 -6.88 -25.66
N SER A 266 36.84 -7.29 -25.22
CA SER A 266 37.01 -8.23 -24.10
C SER A 266 36.57 -7.60 -22.78
N GLN A 267 36.93 -6.34 -22.55
CA GLN A 267 36.48 -5.58 -21.36
C GLN A 267 34.96 -5.40 -21.34
N LEU A 268 34.36 -5.03 -22.48
CA LEU A 268 32.91 -4.91 -22.61
C LEU A 268 32.19 -6.22 -22.28
N LYS A 269 32.68 -7.36 -22.79
CA LYS A 269 32.14 -8.69 -22.45
C LYS A 269 32.20 -8.97 -20.95
N LEU A 270 33.33 -8.68 -20.29
CA LEU A 270 33.49 -8.89 -18.85
C LEU A 270 32.54 -8.02 -18.03
N ILE A 271 32.43 -6.74 -18.39
CA ILE A 271 31.51 -5.79 -17.73
C ILE A 271 30.07 -6.27 -17.87
N GLU A 272 29.65 -6.66 -19.09
CA GLU A 272 28.29 -7.14 -19.34
C GLU A 272 27.97 -8.44 -18.58
N VAL A 273 28.93 -9.35 -18.41
CA VAL A 273 28.73 -10.54 -17.56
C VAL A 273 28.53 -10.15 -16.11
N LEU A 274 29.35 -9.25 -15.55
CA LEU A 274 29.17 -8.76 -14.19
C LEU A 274 27.78 -8.13 -14.03
N LYS A 275 27.41 -7.22 -14.94
CA LYS A 275 26.09 -6.56 -14.95
C LYS A 275 24.96 -7.57 -14.91
N LYS A 276 24.92 -8.52 -15.85
CA LYS A 276 23.82 -9.52 -15.96
C LYS A 276 23.75 -10.49 -14.78
N ARG A 277 24.88 -10.81 -14.16
CA ARG A 277 24.93 -11.80 -13.08
C ARG A 277 24.64 -11.22 -11.71
N HIS A 278 24.81 -9.91 -11.51
CA HIS A 278 24.55 -9.22 -10.23
C HIS A 278 25.29 -9.84 -9.02
N ILE A 279 26.39 -10.55 -9.26
CA ILE A 279 27.22 -11.18 -8.23
C ILE A 279 28.71 -10.99 -8.52
N PRO A 280 29.57 -11.02 -7.48
CA PRO A 280 31.01 -11.07 -7.66
C PRO A 280 31.43 -12.38 -8.34
N LEU A 281 32.40 -12.31 -9.26
CA LEU A 281 32.83 -13.48 -10.05
C LEU A 281 34.34 -13.65 -10.04
N THR A 282 34.80 -14.90 -10.06
CA THR A 282 36.22 -15.21 -10.27
C THR A 282 36.61 -15.00 -11.74
N ALA A 283 37.91 -14.85 -12.01
CA ALA A 283 38.44 -14.82 -13.38
C ALA A 283 38.06 -16.08 -14.19
N GLY A 284 38.04 -17.27 -13.56
CA GLY A 284 37.63 -18.52 -14.20
C GLY A 284 36.17 -18.50 -14.62
N SER A 285 35.27 -18.08 -13.72
CA SER A 285 33.84 -17.93 -14.03
C SER A 285 33.63 -16.92 -15.15
N LEU A 286 34.35 -15.79 -15.14
CA LEU A 286 34.27 -14.80 -16.21
C LEU A 286 34.73 -15.36 -17.57
N ALA A 287 35.79 -16.17 -17.61
CA ALA A 287 36.24 -16.84 -18.83
C ALA A 287 35.17 -17.78 -19.40
N GLU A 288 34.56 -18.60 -18.54
CA GLU A 288 33.46 -19.51 -18.91
C GLU A 288 32.27 -18.76 -19.52
N HIS A 289 31.84 -17.66 -18.89
CA HIS A 289 30.68 -16.90 -19.33
C HIS A 289 30.92 -16.04 -20.58
N THR A 290 32.16 -15.59 -20.78
CA THR A 290 32.51 -14.73 -21.93
C THR A 290 33.03 -15.51 -23.14
N GLY A 291 33.43 -16.77 -22.94
CA GLY A 291 34.12 -17.60 -23.93
C GLY A 291 35.52 -17.12 -24.27
N LEU A 292 36.11 -16.25 -23.45
CA LEU A 292 37.45 -15.69 -23.66
C LEU A 292 38.51 -16.60 -23.06
N ALA A 293 39.71 -16.57 -23.63
CA ALA A 293 40.85 -17.28 -23.05
C ALA A 293 41.21 -16.69 -21.69
N ARG A 294 41.61 -17.52 -20.72
CA ARG A 294 41.90 -17.07 -19.34
C ARG A 294 42.93 -15.94 -19.27
N LYS A 295 43.99 -16.02 -20.08
CA LYS A 295 45.02 -14.97 -20.18
C LYS A 295 44.43 -13.63 -20.63
N GLU A 296 43.53 -13.66 -21.61
CA GLU A 296 42.85 -12.47 -22.12
C GLU A 296 41.93 -11.84 -21.06
N VAL A 297 41.24 -12.67 -20.27
CA VAL A 297 40.43 -12.22 -19.14
C VAL A 297 41.29 -11.56 -18.07
N GLU A 298 42.41 -12.17 -17.67
CA GLU A 298 43.32 -11.63 -16.65
C GLU A 298 43.95 -10.30 -17.08
N GLU A 299 44.36 -10.17 -18.35
CA GLU A 299 44.86 -8.91 -18.93
C GLU A 299 43.78 -7.83 -18.92
N ALA A 300 42.56 -8.15 -19.36
CA ALA A 300 41.44 -7.22 -19.39
C ALA A 300 41.01 -6.77 -17.98
N LEU A 301 40.96 -7.68 -17.01
CA LEU A 301 40.67 -7.37 -15.61
C LEU A 301 41.74 -6.48 -14.99
N THR A 302 43.02 -6.77 -15.24
CA THR A 302 44.14 -5.95 -14.77
C THR A 302 44.03 -4.52 -15.31
N ALA A 303 43.67 -4.36 -16.59
CA ALA A 303 43.45 -3.05 -17.19
C ALA A 303 42.24 -2.33 -16.55
N LEU A 304 41.13 -3.03 -16.33
CA LEU A 304 39.93 -2.46 -15.68
C LEU A 304 40.17 -2.06 -14.23
N LEU A 305 40.97 -2.81 -13.46
CA LEU A 305 41.33 -2.49 -12.08
C LEU A 305 42.14 -1.19 -11.97
N LYS A 306 42.99 -0.89 -12.97
CA LYS A 306 43.77 0.35 -13.01
C LYS A 306 42.93 1.58 -13.36
N ARG A 307 41.73 1.41 -13.90
CA ARG A 307 40.86 2.52 -14.27
C ARG A 307 40.24 3.17 -13.04
N ARG A 308 40.30 4.49 -12.99
CA ARG A 308 39.65 5.29 -11.96
C ARG A 308 38.14 5.29 -12.15
N SER A 309 37.42 5.34 -11.03
CA SER A 309 35.97 5.55 -11.03
C SER A 309 35.65 6.93 -11.64
N GLY A 310 34.52 7.01 -12.35
CA GLY A 310 34.03 8.22 -12.99
C GLY A 310 32.55 8.45 -12.73
N ALA A 311 31.92 9.31 -13.53
CA ALA A 311 30.51 9.65 -13.38
C ALA A 311 29.60 8.43 -13.60
N SER A 312 29.83 7.65 -14.66
CA SER A 312 29.02 6.47 -15.02
C SER A 312 29.72 5.12 -14.84
N TRP A 313 31.00 5.13 -14.46
CA TRP A 313 31.81 3.93 -14.22
C TRP A 313 32.22 3.81 -12.74
N PRO A 314 31.85 2.73 -12.03
CA PRO A 314 32.20 2.54 -10.62
C PRO A 314 33.66 2.21 -10.39
N GLY A 315 34.40 1.72 -11.39
CA GLY A 315 35.66 1.04 -11.15
C GLY A 315 35.45 -0.39 -10.68
N LEU A 316 36.50 -1.21 -10.84
CA LEU A 316 36.51 -2.59 -10.42
C LEU A 316 37.29 -2.74 -9.10
N ARG A 317 36.84 -3.64 -8.24
CA ARG A 317 37.53 -4.11 -7.03
C ARG A 317 37.81 -5.60 -7.19
N TYR A 318 39.00 -5.99 -6.75
CA TYR A 318 39.37 -7.38 -6.55
C TYR A 318 39.44 -7.65 -5.05
N ASP A 319 38.76 -8.68 -4.58
CA ASP A 319 38.86 -9.15 -3.20
C ASP A 319 39.88 -10.28 -3.10
N GLU A 320 40.99 -10.02 -2.41
CA GLU A 320 42.10 -10.96 -2.30
C GLU A 320 41.70 -12.24 -1.55
N ALA A 321 40.76 -12.15 -0.60
CA ALA A 321 40.35 -13.29 0.22
C ALA A 321 39.51 -14.29 -0.58
N SER A 322 38.50 -13.81 -1.31
CA SER A 322 37.60 -14.65 -2.11
C SER A 322 38.01 -14.80 -3.58
N LYS A 323 39.03 -14.07 -4.04
CA LYS A 323 39.54 -14.06 -5.42
C LYS A 323 38.47 -13.65 -6.46
N VAL A 324 37.50 -12.84 -6.06
CA VAL A 324 36.41 -12.36 -6.92
C VAL A 324 36.60 -10.91 -7.33
N TYR A 325 36.02 -10.59 -8.48
CA TYR A 325 35.93 -9.25 -9.04
C TYR A 325 34.49 -8.76 -8.95
N GLN A 326 34.33 -7.49 -8.57
CA GLN A 326 33.05 -6.80 -8.54
C GLN A 326 33.24 -5.29 -8.72
N PHE A 327 32.15 -4.56 -8.96
CA PHE A 327 32.19 -3.11 -8.96
C PHE A 327 32.47 -2.54 -7.54
N LYS A 328 33.05 -1.34 -7.48
CA LYS A 328 33.32 -0.66 -6.20
C LYS A 328 32.02 -0.12 -5.58
N ASP A 329 31.71 -0.55 -4.36
CA ASP A 329 30.48 -0.20 -3.64
C ASP A 329 30.34 1.31 -3.38
N GLU A 330 31.45 2.00 -3.11
CA GLU A 330 31.50 3.45 -2.84
C GLU A 330 30.80 4.29 -3.92
N TRP A 331 30.91 3.87 -5.18
CA TRP A 331 30.27 4.56 -6.29
C TRP A 331 28.74 4.42 -6.25
N PHE A 332 28.21 3.23 -5.91
CA PHE A 332 26.77 3.03 -5.73
C PHE A 332 26.22 3.84 -4.57
N VAL A 333 27.01 3.99 -3.49
CA VAL A 333 26.63 4.79 -2.32
C VAL A 333 26.55 6.27 -2.67
N LYS A 334 27.61 6.84 -3.29
CA LYS A 334 27.79 8.30 -3.41
C LYS A 334 27.42 8.86 -4.79
N SER A 335 27.71 8.13 -5.85
CA SER A 335 27.70 8.64 -7.22
C SER A 335 26.46 8.23 -8.00
N LEU A 336 25.96 7.00 -7.81
CA LEU A 336 24.78 6.52 -8.52
C LEU A 336 23.57 7.45 -8.28
N ARG A 337 22.85 7.77 -9.35
CA ARG A 337 21.60 8.52 -9.33
C ARG A 337 20.56 7.68 -10.03
N TYR A 338 19.43 7.48 -9.36
CA TYR A 338 18.30 6.77 -9.93
C TYR A 338 17.44 7.76 -10.71
N LYS A 339 16.78 7.26 -11.75
CA LYS A 339 15.75 7.97 -12.51
C LYS A 339 14.52 7.08 -12.53
N GLU A 340 13.36 7.68 -12.37
CA GLU A 340 12.11 6.95 -12.53
C GLU A 340 11.83 6.70 -14.02
N ASP A 341 11.09 5.64 -14.28
CA ASP A 341 10.67 5.28 -15.63
C ASP A 341 9.77 6.37 -16.22
N ARG A 342 10.04 6.74 -17.48
CA ARG A 342 9.33 7.79 -18.21
C ARG A 342 8.19 7.27 -19.09
N GLY A 343 7.73 6.03 -18.86
CA GLY A 343 6.66 5.44 -19.65
C GLY A 343 5.30 6.10 -19.40
N GLU A 344 4.30 5.72 -20.21
CA GLU A 344 2.92 6.17 -20.00
C GLU A 344 2.40 5.69 -18.64
N LEU A 345 1.93 6.64 -17.84
CA LEU A 345 1.37 6.37 -16.52
C LEU A 345 -0.09 5.96 -16.66
N LYS A 346 -0.40 4.71 -16.33
CA LYS A 346 -1.77 4.20 -16.30
C LYS A 346 -2.29 4.17 -14.86
N SER A 347 -3.54 4.57 -14.67
CA SER A 347 -4.18 4.64 -13.36
C SER A 347 -5.43 3.76 -13.31
N ASP A 348 -5.45 2.82 -12.38
CA ASP A 348 -6.62 1.99 -12.08
C ASP A 348 -7.14 2.33 -10.69
N ARG A 349 -8.44 2.60 -10.57
CA ARG A 349 -9.09 3.00 -9.32
C ARG A 349 -10.17 2.03 -8.92
N PHE A 350 -10.04 1.51 -7.72
CA PHE A 350 -10.87 0.48 -7.13
C PHE A 350 -11.49 0.96 -5.84
N ILE A 351 -12.69 0.45 -5.58
CA ILE A 351 -13.33 0.47 -4.28
C ILE A 351 -13.94 -0.89 -4.05
N GLY A 352 -13.89 -1.38 -2.82
CA GLY A 352 -14.47 -2.67 -2.54
C GLY A 352 -14.90 -2.86 -1.11
N PHE A 353 -15.69 -3.91 -0.97
CA PHE A 353 -16.26 -4.36 0.28
C PHE A 353 -16.17 -5.89 0.32
N GLY A 354 -16.08 -6.43 1.53
CA GLY A 354 -16.31 -7.83 1.82
C GLY A 354 -17.35 -7.93 2.91
N CYS A 355 -18.02 -9.08 3.01
CA CYS A 355 -18.86 -9.38 4.17
C CYS A 355 -19.96 -8.31 4.36
N LEU A 356 -20.76 -8.09 3.32
CA LEU A 356 -21.93 -7.18 3.36
C LEU A 356 -23.01 -7.73 4.28
N HIS A 357 -23.27 -9.04 4.21
CA HIS A 357 -24.23 -9.74 5.04
C HIS A 357 -25.62 -9.07 5.11
N ALA A 358 -26.24 -8.78 3.96
CA ALA A 358 -27.45 -7.96 3.90
C ALA A 358 -28.63 -8.42 4.79
N GLY A 359 -28.68 -9.69 5.20
CA GLY A 359 -29.70 -10.20 6.13
C GLY A 359 -29.47 -9.91 7.61
N CYS A 360 -28.31 -9.38 7.99
CA CYS A 360 -27.95 -9.19 9.39
C CYS A 360 -28.46 -7.86 9.94
N LYS A 361 -28.96 -7.86 11.18
CA LYS A 361 -29.38 -6.64 11.89
C LYS A 361 -28.24 -5.66 12.18
N HIS A 362 -27.01 -6.15 12.19
CA HIS A 362 -25.80 -5.38 12.46
C HIS A 362 -25.14 -4.80 11.20
N THR A 363 -25.64 -5.12 10.01
CA THR A 363 -25.14 -4.54 8.75
C THR A 363 -25.57 -3.08 8.62
N ASP A 364 -24.63 -2.20 8.30
CA ASP A 364 -24.91 -0.78 8.05
C ASP A 364 -25.36 -0.54 6.62
N MET A 365 -26.64 -0.83 6.37
CA MET A 365 -27.23 -0.74 5.03
C MET A 365 -27.34 0.72 4.55
N GLU A 366 -27.53 1.65 5.50
CA GLU A 366 -27.60 3.07 5.20
C GLU A 366 -26.24 3.59 4.72
N PHE A 367 -25.17 3.36 5.49
CA PHE A 367 -23.80 3.69 5.07
C PHE A 367 -23.51 3.12 3.68
N PHE A 368 -23.85 1.85 3.45
CA PHE A 368 -23.58 1.18 2.19
C PHE A 368 -24.30 1.86 1.01
N ARG A 369 -25.57 2.26 1.17
CA ARG A 369 -26.34 2.85 0.05
C ARG A 369 -26.15 4.35 -0.12
N THR A 370 -25.61 5.07 0.87
CA THR A 370 -25.44 6.53 0.82
C THR A 370 -23.97 6.93 0.69
N ARG A 371 -23.11 6.46 1.58
CA ARG A 371 -21.71 6.87 1.65
C ARG A 371 -20.87 6.25 0.53
N LEU A 372 -21.08 4.98 0.22
CA LEU A 372 -20.32 4.30 -0.84
C LEU A 372 -20.41 4.99 -2.22
N PRO A 373 -21.59 5.37 -2.76
CA PRO A 373 -21.65 6.06 -4.04
C PRO A 373 -20.99 7.45 -4.01
N GLU A 374 -21.03 8.17 -2.89
CA GLU A 374 -20.31 9.45 -2.73
C GLU A 374 -18.80 9.24 -2.83
N LEU A 375 -18.27 8.22 -2.16
CA LEU A 375 -16.85 7.88 -2.19
C LEU A 375 -16.40 7.47 -3.60
N ILE A 376 -17.24 6.74 -4.33
CA ILE A 376 -17.00 6.37 -5.72
C ILE A 376 -16.85 7.60 -6.60
N LEU A 377 -17.79 8.55 -6.48
CA LEU A 377 -17.80 9.77 -7.29
C LEU A 377 -16.64 10.70 -6.91
N ALA A 378 -16.38 10.89 -5.61
CA ALA A 378 -15.33 11.77 -5.11
C ALA A 378 -13.90 11.30 -5.43
N ASN A 379 -13.71 10.00 -5.68
CA ASN A 379 -12.43 9.42 -6.04
C ASN A 379 -12.40 8.90 -7.49
N ASP A 380 -13.43 9.18 -8.29
CA ASP A 380 -13.55 8.76 -9.69
C ASP A 380 -13.21 7.27 -9.91
N VAL A 381 -13.89 6.42 -9.15
CA VAL A 381 -13.62 4.97 -9.13
C VAL A 381 -14.20 4.28 -10.36
N GLN A 382 -13.41 3.39 -10.97
CA GLN A 382 -13.79 2.67 -12.19
C GLN A 382 -14.34 1.27 -11.89
N TYR A 383 -13.81 0.64 -10.83
CA TYR A 383 -14.04 -0.75 -10.50
C TYR A 383 -14.62 -0.91 -9.09
N LEU A 384 -15.78 -1.56 -8.98
CA LEU A 384 -16.37 -1.99 -7.71
C LEU A 384 -16.06 -3.47 -7.49
N ILE A 385 -15.49 -3.81 -6.33
CA ILE A 385 -15.12 -5.18 -5.96
C ILE A 385 -15.97 -5.65 -4.79
N GLY A 386 -16.74 -6.73 -4.99
CA GLY A 386 -17.47 -7.42 -3.93
C GLY A 386 -16.81 -8.75 -3.59
N ALA A 387 -16.05 -8.78 -2.50
CA ALA A 387 -15.13 -9.87 -2.20
C ALA A 387 -15.76 -11.06 -1.47
N GLY A 388 -17.08 -11.26 -1.49
CA GLY A 388 -17.76 -12.40 -0.85
C GLY A 388 -18.68 -12.01 0.32
N ASP A 389 -19.43 -13.00 0.81
CA ASP A 389 -20.38 -12.87 1.92
C ASP A 389 -21.39 -11.71 1.78
N PHE A 390 -22.12 -11.75 0.66
CA PHE A 390 -23.19 -10.81 0.32
C PHE A 390 -24.44 -10.97 1.21
N ILE A 391 -24.61 -12.15 1.82
CA ILE A 391 -25.73 -12.54 2.68
C ILE A 391 -25.20 -13.07 4.01
N GLU A 392 -26.04 -13.05 5.05
CA GLU A 392 -25.71 -13.65 6.35
C GLU A 392 -25.95 -15.17 6.32
N GLY A 393 -26.87 -15.63 5.49
CA GLY A 393 -27.27 -17.02 5.45
C GLY A 393 -28.05 -17.44 6.70
N MET A 394 -28.24 -18.75 6.88
CA MET A 394 -29.11 -19.31 7.93
C MET A 394 -28.47 -20.47 8.71
N LYS A 395 -27.20 -20.82 8.45
CA LYS A 395 -26.51 -21.86 9.23
C LYS A 395 -26.20 -21.35 10.64
N HIS A 396 -25.81 -22.27 11.52
CA HIS A 396 -25.40 -21.97 12.90
C HIS A 396 -26.50 -21.27 13.73
N ASP A 397 -27.77 -21.54 13.40
CA ASP A 397 -28.93 -21.00 14.11
C ASP A 397 -28.95 -19.46 14.20
N LEU A 398 -28.37 -18.77 13.22
CA LEU A 398 -28.24 -17.30 13.22
C LEU A 398 -29.59 -16.57 13.32
N LEU A 399 -30.68 -17.18 12.85
CA LEU A 399 -32.03 -16.68 13.05
C LEU A 399 -32.45 -16.78 14.53
N THR A 400 -32.24 -17.93 15.16
CA THR A 400 -32.56 -18.18 16.58
C THR A 400 -31.71 -17.32 17.51
N LEU A 401 -30.44 -17.09 17.13
CA LEU A 401 -29.53 -16.17 17.80
C LEU A 401 -29.89 -14.69 17.58
N GLY A 402 -30.87 -14.42 16.70
CA GLY A 402 -31.36 -13.09 16.40
C GLY A 402 -30.35 -12.23 15.63
N GLU A 403 -29.36 -12.81 14.95
CA GLU A 403 -28.46 -12.06 14.06
C GLU A 403 -29.15 -11.70 12.74
N VAL A 404 -30.05 -12.56 12.26
CA VAL A 404 -30.86 -12.36 11.06
C VAL A 404 -32.22 -11.77 11.42
N TYR A 405 -32.75 -10.87 10.59
CA TYR A 405 -34.11 -10.34 10.77
C TYR A 405 -35.18 -11.43 10.71
N GLY A 406 -35.86 -11.67 11.84
CA GLY A 406 -36.87 -12.74 11.96
C GLY A 406 -38.34 -12.31 11.94
N ALA A 407 -38.67 -11.03 12.17
CA ALA A 407 -40.03 -10.56 12.42
C ALA A 407 -40.45 -9.38 11.54
N ARG A 408 -40.64 -9.61 10.23
CA ARG A 408 -41.28 -8.68 9.26
C ARG A 408 -42.33 -9.43 8.43
N GLU A 409 -42.98 -8.78 7.46
CA GLU A 409 -43.89 -9.44 6.49
C GLU A 409 -43.25 -10.68 5.82
N TYR A 410 -41.91 -10.75 5.78
CA TYR A 410 -41.14 -11.86 5.25
C TYR A 410 -40.05 -12.30 6.24
N VAL A 411 -39.92 -13.61 6.44
CA VAL A 411 -38.73 -14.19 7.10
C VAL A 411 -37.53 -14.06 6.16
N PHE A 412 -36.40 -13.54 6.64
CA PHE A 412 -35.18 -13.37 5.84
C PHE A 412 -34.47 -14.70 5.57
N ASN A 413 -35.10 -15.55 4.74
CA ASN A 413 -34.44 -16.72 4.18
C ASN A 413 -33.35 -16.32 3.16
N TYR A 414 -32.60 -17.30 2.67
CA TYR A 414 -31.53 -17.07 1.69
C TYR A 414 -31.96 -16.24 0.47
N THR A 415 -33.13 -16.53 -0.11
CA THR A 415 -33.66 -15.80 -1.27
C THR A 415 -33.92 -14.33 -0.96
N VAL A 416 -34.55 -14.02 0.17
CA VAL A 416 -34.84 -12.63 0.58
C VAL A 416 -33.54 -11.87 0.85
N GLN A 417 -32.58 -12.50 1.52
CA GLN A 417 -31.27 -11.90 1.77
C GLN A 417 -30.51 -11.62 0.46
N GLU A 418 -30.53 -12.54 -0.50
CA GLU A 418 -29.92 -12.33 -1.81
C GLU A 418 -30.60 -11.19 -2.59
N LYS A 419 -31.93 -11.08 -2.53
CA LYS A 419 -32.66 -9.97 -3.15
C LYS A 419 -32.32 -8.62 -2.53
N LEU A 420 -32.29 -8.55 -1.20
CA LEU A 420 -31.89 -7.32 -0.50
C LEU A 420 -30.45 -6.94 -0.87
N SER A 421 -29.53 -7.91 -0.90
CA SER A 421 -28.15 -7.66 -1.30
C SER A 421 -28.06 -7.13 -2.74
N GLY A 422 -28.84 -7.69 -3.68
CA GLY A 422 -28.92 -7.21 -5.06
C GLY A 422 -29.47 -5.79 -5.16
N TYR A 423 -30.49 -5.47 -4.37
CA TYR A 423 -31.05 -4.12 -4.25
C TYR A 423 -30.04 -3.11 -3.69
N LEU A 424 -29.29 -3.46 -2.64
CA LEU A 424 -28.30 -2.58 -2.02
C LEU A 424 -27.18 -2.24 -3.00
N VAL A 425 -26.57 -3.25 -3.62
CA VAL A 425 -25.51 -3.05 -4.63
C VAL A 425 -26.05 -2.30 -5.84
N GLY A 426 -27.25 -2.65 -6.30
CA GLY A 426 -27.91 -1.98 -7.43
C GLY A 426 -28.17 -0.50 -7.16
N THR A 427 -28.55 -0.15 -5.93
CA THR A 427 -28.77 1.24 -5.51
C THR A 427 -27.47 2.05 -5.58
N VAL A 428 -26.35 1.48 -5.13
CA VAL A 428 -25.03 2.12 -5.23
C VAL A 428 -24.65 2.36 -6.69
N MET A 429 -24.70 1.30 -7.52
CA MET A 429 -24.34 1.39 -8.93
C MET A 429 -25.23 2.39 -9.69
N PHE A 430 -26.55 2.40 -9.42
CA PHE A 430 -27.48 3.31 -10.06
C PHE A 430 -27.23 4.77 -9.67
N LYS A 431 -26.99 5.08 -8.39
CA LYS A 431 -26.70 6.47 -7.94
C LYS A 431 -25.46 7.03 -8.62
N VAL A 432 -24.41 6.22 -8.75
CA VAL A 432 -23.18 6.63 -9.45
C VAL A 432 -23.44 6.82 -10.94
N PHE A 433 -24.12 5.87 -11.57
CA PHE A 433 -24.50 5.97 -12.98
C PHE A 433 -25.31 7.23 -13.26
N GLN A 434 -26.35 7.48 -12.47
CA GLN A 434 -27.22 8.66 -12.61
C GLN A 434 -26.40 9.94 -12.57
N LYS A 435 -25.54 10.12 -11.55
CA LYS A 435 -24.72 11.32 -11.43
C LYS A 435 -23.77 11.50 -12.62
N ARG A 436 -23.08 10.44 -13.03
CA ARG A 436 -22.15 10.48 -14.18
C ARG A 436 -22.88 10.78 -15.48
N PHE A 437 -24.04 10.18 -15.68
CA PHE A 437 -24.84 10.36 -16.89
C PHE A 437 -25.44 11.77 -16.94
N ASP A 438 -25.97 12.28 -15.82
CA ASP A 438 -26.47 13.65 -15.72
C ASP A 438 -25.38 14.68 -16.06
N ASP A 439 -24.15 14.47 -15.55
CA ASP A 439 -23.02 15.35 -15.86
C ASP A 439 -22.61 15.26 -17.34
N LEU A 440 -22.64 14.06 -17.93
CA LEU A 440 -22.38 13.85 -19.36
C LEU A 440 -23.45 14.51 -20.24
N VAL A 441 -24.72 14.39 -19.89
CA VAL A 441 -25.84 15.04 -20.59
C VAL A 441 -25.70 16.57 -20.53
N LYS A 442 -25.34 17.12 -19.36
CA LYS A 442 -25.07 18.56 -19.22
C LYS A 442 -23.92 19.02 -20.10
N GLN A 443 -22.89 18.20 -20.26
CA GLN A 443 -21.72 18.54 -21.07
C GLN A 443 -21.97 18.42 -22.59
N LYS A 444 -22.61 17.33 -23.05
CA LYS A 444 -22.77 17.02 -24.48
C LYS A 444 -24.09 17.53 -25.07
N GLY A 445 -25.11 17.68 -24.24
CA GLY A 445 -26.49 17.91 -24.65
C GLY A 445 -27.19 16.61 -25.07
N ILE A 446 -28.44 16.45 -24.65
CA ILE A 446 -29.20 15.21 -24.86
C ILE A 446 -29.43 14.86 -26.34
N ALA A 447 -29.61 15.87 -27.19
CA ALA A 447 -29.86 15.68 -28.63
C ALA A 447 -28.69 15.03 -29.39
N LYS A 448 -27.52 14.88 -28.75
CA LYS A 448 -26.35 14.20 -29.31
C LYS A 448 -26.22 12.75 -28.87
N LEU A 449 -27.14 12.24 -28.06
CA LEU A 449 -27.08 10.91 -27.46
C LEU A 449 -28.13 9.99 -28.07
N HIS A 450 -27.79 9.40 -29.22
CA HIS A 450 -28.66 8.47 -29.94
C HIS A 450 -27.87 7.27 -30.48
N GLY A 451 -28.55 6.14 -30.69
CA GLY A 451 -27.95 4.92 -31.22
C GLY A 451 -26.68 4.50 -30.47
N LYS A 452 -25.60 4.25 -31.22
CA LYS A 452 -24.31 3.81 -30.67
C LYS A 452 -23.66 4.81 -29.70
N ASP A 453 -23.88 6.11 -29.90
CA ASP A 453 -23.34 7.14 -29.01
C ASP A 453 -24.00 7.09 -27.62
N LEU A 454 -25.30 6.76 -27.58
CA LEU A 454 -26.00 6.53 -26.32
C LEU A 454 -25.49 5.27 -25.62
N SER A 455 -25.34 4.16 -26.35
CA SER A 455 -24.79 2.90 -25.80
C SER A 455 -23.41 3.12 -25.18
N ALA A 456 -22.50 3.81 -25.89
CA ALA A 456 -21.18 4.15 -25.37
C ALA A 456 -21.23 5.12 -24.17
N ALA A 457 -22.16 6.07 -24.16
CA ALA A 457 -22.36 6.97 -23.02
C ALA A 457 -22.86 6.21 -21.78
N VAL A 458 -23.83 5.30 -21.95
CA VAL A 458 -24.34 4.45 -20.88
C VAL A 458 -23.23 3.54 -20.34
N GLU A 459 -22.48 2.89 -21.23
CA GLU A 459 -21.40 1.98 -20.86
C GLU A 459 -20.25 2.71 -20.11
N SER A 460 -19.89 3.93 -20.51
CA SER A 460 -18.86 4.72 -19.84
C SER A 460 -19.30 5.27 -18.48
N CYS A 461 -20.58 5.57 -18.29
CA CYS A 461 -21.12 6.00 -17.00
C CYS A 461 -21.29 4.84 -16.00
N LEU A 462 -21.43 3.61 -16.50
CA LEU A 462 -21.52 2.39 -15.69
C LEU A 462 -20.14 1.88 -15.25
N MET A 463 -19.98 1.70 -13.95
CA MET A 463 -18.82 1.01 -13.39
C MET A 463 -18.84 -0.49 -13.68
N SER A 464 -17.65 -1.09 -13.73
CA SER A 464 -17.53 -2.55 -13.75
C SER A 464 -17.58 -3.09 -12.32
N PHE A 465 -18.45 -4.06 -12.08
CA PHE A 465 -18.63 -4.73 -10.80
C PHE A 465 -18.13 -6.17 -10.88
N TYR A 466 -17.04 -6.47 -10.16
CA TYR A 466 -16.48 -7.80 -10.04
C TYR A 466 -16.83 -8.39 -8.69
N TYR A 467 -17.29 -9.65 -8.67
CA TYR A 467 -17.67 -10.29 -7.42
C TYR A 467 -17.40 -11.79 -7.37
N ILE A 468 -17.15 -12.29 -6.15
CA ILE A 468 -16.99 -13.71 -5.84
C ILE A 468 -18.00 -14.14 -4.77
N SER A 469 -18.25 -15.45 -4.62
CA SER A 469 -18.96 -15.98 -3.45
C SER A 469 -18.04 -16.02 -2.23
N GLY A 470 -18.63 -15.93 -1.04
CA GLY A 470 -17.97 -16.30 0.22
C GLY A 470 -18.68 -17.49 0.87
N ASN A 471 -18.22 -17.93 2.03
CA ASN A 471 -18.77 -19.09 2.73
C ASN A 471 -20.26 -18.93 3.08
N HIS A 472 -20.71 -17.75 3.53
CA HIS A 472 -22.13 -17.54 3.86
C HIS A 472 -23.01 -17.64 2.60
N CYS A 473 -22.49 -17.17 1.45
CA CYS A 473 -23.17 -17.34 0.16
C CYS A 473 -23.27 -18.83 -0.22
N ASP A 474 -22.21 -19.59 0.02
CA ASP A 474 -22.09 -20.99 -0.43
C ASP A 474 -22.78 -22.00 0.51
N TRP A 475 -23.31 -21.55 1.64
CA TRP A 475 -24.09 -22.39 2.55
C TRP A 475 -25.39 -22.94 1.95
N VAL A 476 -25.87 -22.36 0.85
CA VAL A 476 -27.05 -22.84 0.11
C VAL A 476 -26.73 -23.99 -0.84
N ALA A 477 -25.46 -24.22 -1.19
CA ALA A 477 -25.10 -25.25 -2.15
C ALA A 477 -25.50 -26.68 -1.71
N PRO A 478 -25.31 -27.09 -0.44
CA PRO A 478 -25.73 -28.43 0.02
C PRO A 478 -27.24 -28.69 -0.03
N ILE A 479 -28.07 -27.64 -0.07
CA ILE A 479 -29.54 -27.75 -0.18
C ILE A 479 -30.02 -27.61 -1.64
N GLY A 480 -29.12 -27.69 -2.62
CA GLY A 480 -29.45 -27.76 -4.05
C GLY A 480 -29.60 -26.40 -4.75
N PHE A 481 -29.21 -25.30 -4.13
CA PHE A 481 -29.30 -23.95 -4.72
C PHE A 481 -27.95 -23.43 -5.20
N ASN A 482 -27.96 -22.66 -6.30
CA ASN A 482 -26.78 -21.97 -6.79
C ASN A 482 -26.56 -20.66 -6.02
N SER A 483 -25.42 -20.53 -5.34
CA SER A 483 -25.06 -19.32 -4.58
C SER A 483 -25.09 -18.07 -5.46
N LEU A 484 -25.65 -16.98 -4.94
CA LEU A 484 -25.76 -15.66 -5.59
C LEU A 484 -26.52 -15.66 -6.91
N HIS A 485 -27.31 -16.70 -7.20
CA HIS A 485 -28.14 -16.73 -8.39
C HIS A 485 -29.26 -15.69 -8.31
N THR A 486 -30.01 -15.67 -7.20
CA THR A 486 -31.08 -14.69 -7.00
C THR A 486 -30.52 -13.28 -6.88
N PHE A 487 -29.38 -13.14 -6.21
CA PHE A 487 -28.66 -11.86 -6.11
C PHE A 487 -28.39 -11.25 -7.49
N ARG A 488 -27.82 -12.03 -8.41
CA ARG A 488 -27.46 -11.55 -9.76
C ARG A 488 -28.71 -11.13 -10.55
N GLU A 489 -29.75 -11.94 -10.49
CA GLU A 489 -31.01 -11.67 -11.17
C GLU A 489 -31.67 -10.39 -10.64
N GLU A 490 -31.72 -10.23 -9.32
CA GLU A 490 -32.31 -9.05 -8.69
C GLU A 490 -31.51 -7.78 -8.97
N LEU A 491 -30.18 -7.83 -8.86
CA LEU A 491 -29.29 -6.72 -9.20
C LEU A 491 -29.52 -6.24 -10.65
N ARG A 492 -29.54 -7.19 -11.60
CA ARG A 492 -29.78 -6.89 -13.01
C ARG A 492 -31.15 -6.27 -13.23
N LYS A 493 -32.19 -6.88 -12.67
CA LYS A 493 -33.57 -6.41 -12.79
C LYS A 493 -33.72 -4.98 -12.26
N PHE A 494 -33.16 -4.70 -11.09
CA PHE A 494 -33.16 -3.38 -10.49
C PHE A 494 -32.50 -2.35 -11.39
N LEU A 495 -31.29 -2.63 -11.88
CA LEU A 495 -30.54 -1.71 -12.74
C LEU A 495 -31.22 -1.46 -14.07
N VAL A 496 -31.71 -2.50 -14.76
CA VAL A 496 -32.48 -2.35 -16.01
C VAL A 496 -33.68 -1.44 -15.78
N TYR A 497 -34.49 -1.73 -14.74
CA TYR A 497 -35.68 -0.93 -14.46
C TYR A 497 -35.33 0.54 -14.18
N LYS A 498 -34.37 0.81 -13.29
CA LYS A 498 -34.03 2.16 -12.87
C LYS A 498 -33.38 2.98 -13.98
N ILE A 499 -32.45 2.39 -14.73
CA ILE A 499 -31.78 3.05 -15.84
C ILE A 499 -32.77 3.30 -16.98
N SER A 500 -33.54 2.30 -17.40
CA SER A 500 -34.56 2.50 -18.44
C SER A 500 -35.56 3.58 -18.05
N LYS A 501 -36.05 3.57 -16.81
CA LYS A 501 -36.96 4.62 -16.31
C LYS A 501 -36.34 6.01 -16.38
N MET A 502 -35.07 6.14 -16.01
CA MET A 502 -34.34 7.41 -16.08
C MET A 502 -34.19 7.89 -17.53
N LEU A 503 -33.75 7.00 -18.43
CA LEU A 503 -33.57 7.30 -19.85
C LEU A 503 -34.91 7.66 -20.53
N SER A 504 -35.98 6.92 -20.24
CA SER A 504 -37.32 7.22 -20.76
C SER A 504 -37.85 8.56 -20.25
N GLY A 505 -37.57 8.93 -18.99
CA GLY A 505 -37.90 10.26 -18.47
C GLY A 505 -37.18 11.41 -19.20
N LEU A 506 -36.08 11.09 -19.90
CA LEU A 506 -35.32 11.99 -20.76
C LEU A 506 -35.69 11.84 -22.25
N GLY A 507 -36.65 10.98 -22.60
CA GLY A 507 -37.09 10.75 -23.99
C GLY A 507 -36.11 9.94 -24.83
N ILE A 508 -35.19 9.19 -24.21
CA ILE A 508 -34.18 8.37 -24.90
C ILE A 508 -34.31 6.88 -24.50
N PHE A 509 -33.86 5.99 -25.39
CA PHE A 509 -33.94 4.55 -25.21
C PHE A 509 -32.62 3.88 -25.63
N CYS A 510 -32.09 3.00 -24.77
CA CYS A 510 -30.86 2.25 -25.00
C CYS A 510 -31.22 0.77 -25.23
N GLU A 511 -31.20 0.35 -26.50
CA GLU A 511 -31.60 -0.99 -26.94
C GLU A 511 -30.76 -2.10 -26.30
N ASP A 512 -29.45 -1.86 -26.15
CA ASP A 512 -28.45 -2.83 -25.69
C ASP A 512 -28.15 -2.75 -24.19
N LEU A 513 -28.97 -2.04 -23.41
CA LEU A 513 -28.76 -1.84 -21.96
C LEU A 513 -28.53 -3.16 -21.21
N PHE A 514 -29.28 -4.20 -21.54
CA PHE A 514 -29.14 -5.51 -20.91
C PHE A 514 -27.76 -6.13 -21.18
N GLU A 515 -27.27 -6.04 -22.41
CA GLU A 515 -25.96 -6.56 -22.80
C GLU A 515 -24.82 -5.77 -22.14
N ILE A 516 -24.95 -4.43 -22.08
CA ILE A 516 -24.00 -3.56 -21.38
C ILE A 516 -23.92 -3.97 -19.90
N LEU A 517 -25.06 -4.10 -19.23
CA LEU A 517 -25.12 -4.52 -17.82
C LEU A 517 -24.50 -5.91 -17.63
N GLN A 518 -24.76 -6.86 -18.53
CA GLN A 518 -24.18 -8.20 -18.45
C GLN A 518 -22.65 -8.19 -18.59
N LYS A 519 -22.08 -7.30 -19.42
CA LYS A 519 -20.62 -7.11 -19.54
C LYS A 519 -20.01 -6.45 -18.31
N LYS A 520 -20.77 -5.58 -17.62
CA LYS A 520 -20.32 -4.84 -16.44
C LYS A 520 -20.45 -5.62 -15.13
N MET A 521 -21.29 -6.65 -15.05
CA MET A 521 -21.49 -7.48 -13.85
C MET A 521 -20.80 -8.84 -14.00
N ILE A 522 -19.59 -8.95 -13.44
CA ILE A 522 -18.67 -10.07 -13.69
C ILE A 522 -18.52 -10.91 -12.43
N ARG A 523 -19.06 -12.13 -12.48
CA ARG A 523 -18.83 -13.15 -11.44
C ARG A 523 -17.50 -13.84 -11.72
N LEU A 524 -16.61 -13.83 -10.74
CA LEU A 524 -15.34 -14.54 -10.77
C LEU A 524 -15.40 -15.80 -9.89
N LYS A 525 -14.51 -16.75 -10.16
CA LYS A 525 -14.14 -17.77 -9.18
C LYS A 525 -13.11 -17.20 -8.21
N MET A 526 -13.08 -17.72 -6.99
CA MET A 526 -12.06 -17.33 -6.01
C MET A 526 -10.66 -17.57 -6.56
N GLY A 527 -9.81 -16.55 -6.55
CA GLY A 527 -8.44 -16.58 -7.07
C GLY A 527 -8.32 -16.50 -8.59
N GLU A 528 -9.43 -16.37 -9.34
CA GLU A 528 -9.40 -16.15 -10.78
C GLU A 528 -8.76 -14.80 -11.11
N ILE A 529 -7.82 -14.81 -12.06
CA ILE A 529 -7.15 -13.60 -12.53
C ILE A 529 -8.04 -12.91 -13.57
N PHE A 530 -8.34 -11.64 -13.35
CA PHE A 530 -8.94 -10.75 -14.34
C PHE A 530 -8.00 -9.58 -14.62
N ASN A 531 -8.11 -8.99 -15.81
CA ASN A 531 -7.35 -7.79 -16.16
C ASN A 531 -8.28 -6.58 -16.20
N THR A 532 -7.81 -5.45 -15.68
CA THR A 532 -8.47 -4.17 -15.91
C THR A 532 -8.31 -3.71 -17.36
N ALA A 533 -8.96 -2.60 -17.73
CA ALA A 533 -8.82 -2.01 -19.05
C ALA A 533 -7.39 -1.52 -19.33
N SER A 534 -6.62 -1.18 -18.28
CA SER A 534 -5.21 -0.78 -18.41
C SER A 534 -4.27 -1.97 -18.68
N GLY A 535 -4.74 -3.20 -18.41
CA GLY A 535 -3.98 -4.45 -18.42
C GLY A 535 -3.47 -4.90 -17.04
N LEU A 536 -3.91 -4.28 -15.94
CA LEU A 536 -3.48 -4.64 -14.59
C LEU A 536 -4.10 -5.98 -14.12
N PRO A 537 -3.29 -7.04 -13.85
CA PRO A 537 -3.81 -8.32 -13.40
C PRO A 537 -4.22 -8.27 -11.93
N CYS A 538 -5.47 -8.62 -11.68
CA CYS A 538 -6.13 -8.54 -10.38
C CYS A 538 -6.76 -9.90 -10.01
N ALA A 539 -6.95 -10.13 -8.71
CA ALA A 539 -7.67 -11.30 -8.21
C ALA A 539 -8.50 -10.94 -6.97
N ALA A 540 -9.51 -11.75 -6.67
CA ALA A 540 -10.29 -11.64 -5.43
C ALA A 540 -10.33 -12.98 -4.67
N MET A 541 -10.24 -12.91 -3.33
CA MET A 541 -10.13 -14.04 -2.43
C MET A 541 -11.09 -13.90 -1.23
N HIS A 542 -11.78 -14.98 -0.86
CA HIS A 542 -12.59 -15.07 0.37
C HIS A 542 -12.28 -16.40 1.09
N PRO A 543 -11.07 -16.56 1.67
CA PRO A 543 -10.66 -17.85 2.20
C PRO A 543 -11.53 -18.28 3.38
N HIS A 544 -12.01 -19.53 3.39
CA HIS A 544 -12.86 -20.08 4.47
C HIS A 544 -12.06 -20.43 5.73
N MET A 545 -11.40 -19.43 6.33
CA MET A 545 -10.50 -19.55 7.47
C MET A 545 -10.84 -18.51 8.54
N GLY A 546 -10.65 -18.83 9.82
CA GLY A 546 -10.80 -17.84 10.88
C GLY A 546 -9.66 -16.80 10.87
N GLY A 547 -9.94 -15.58 11.35
CA GLY A 547 -8.90 -14.53 11.48
C GLY A 547 -7.77 -14.90 12.45
N ALA A 548 -6.58 -14.33 12.23
CA ALA A 548 -5.40 -14.48 13.06
C ALA A 548 -5.12 -13.21 13.90
N SER A 549 -4.36 -13.34 15.00
CA SER A 549 -3.95 -12.17 15.81
C SER A 549 -2.90 -11.31 15.13
N THR A 550 -2.06 -11.92 14.29
CA THR A 550 -1.19 -11.23 13.34
C THR A 550 -1.99 -11.05 12.07
N THR A 551 -2.31 -9.81 11.70
CA THR A 551 -3.33 -9.56 10.68
C THR A 551 -2.73 -9.69 9.29
N SER A 552 -1.45 -9.35 9.11
CA SER A 552 -0.79 -9.39 7.81
C SER A 552 -0.57 -10.81 7.27
N ILE A 553 -0.77 -11.85 8.09
CA ILE A 553 -0.70 -13.26 7.68
C ILE A 553 -1.63 -13.51 6.50
N ASN A 554 -2.87 -13.04 6.61
CA ASN A 554 -3.92 -13.31 5.63
C ASN A 554 -3.65 -12.63 4.28
N PRO A 555 -3.41 -11.31 4.20
CA PRO A 555 -3.10 -10.65 2.94
C PRO A 555 -1.80 -11.15 2.31
N GLN A 556 -0.76 -11.49 3.10
CA GLN A 556 0.45 -12.12 2.56
C GLN A 556 0.16 -13.50 1.94
N ARG A 557 -0.58 -14.37 2.64
CA ARG A 557 -0.99 -15.68 2.07
C ARG A 557 -1.83 -15.53 0.81
N MET A 558 -2.71 -14.53 0.75
CA MET A 558 -3.50 -14.26 -0.46
C MET A 558 -2.61 -13.79 -1.62
N LEU A 559 -1.58 -12.99 -1.37
CA LEU A 559 -0.55 -12.65 -2.36
C LEU A 559 0.20 -13.89 -2.85
N ASP A 560 0.60 -14.79 -1.96
CA ASP A 560 1.29 -16.03 -2.32
C ASP A 560 0.43 -16.92 -3.22
N MET A 561 -0.84 -17.11 -2.85
CA MET A 561 -1.79 -17.92 -3.62
C MET A 561 -2.06 -17.34 -5.01
N CYS A 562 -2.13 -16.02 -5.12
CA CYS A 562 -2.39 -15.29 -6.36
C CYS A 562 -1.11 -14.70 -6.97
N HIS A 563 -0.01 -15.47 -7.04
CA HIS A 563 1.32 -15.01 -7.49
C HIS A 563 1.38 -14.28 -8.86
N LYS A 564 0.38 -14.47 -9.73
CA LYS A 564 0.28 -13.78 -11.04
C LYS A 564 -0.45 -12.44 -10.97
N ALA A 565 -1.16 -12.15 -9.88
CA ALA A 565 -1.86 -10.89 -9.68
C ALA A 565 -0.90 -9.83 -9.10
N LEU A 566 -1.02 -8.59 -9.59
CA LEU A 566 -0.39 -7.42 -8.99
C LEU A 566 -1.28 -6.80 -7.90
N VAL A 567 -2.59 -6.98 -8.01
CA VAL A 567 -3.57 -6.56 -7.00
C VAL A 567 -4.41 -7.73 -6.53
N VAL A 568 -4.51 -7.94 -5.22
CA VAL A 568 -5.36 -8.98 -4.63
C VAL A 568 -6.35 -8.35 -3.66
N PHE A 569 -7.64 -8.56 -3.88
CA PHE A 569 -8.69 -8.14 -2.97
C PHE A 569 -9.06 -9.30 -2.04
N GLY A 570 -9.11 -9.05 -0.73
CA GLY A 570 -9.37 -10.07 0.28
C GLY A 570 -10.51 -9.73 1.22
N ALA A 571 -11.19 -10.72 1.77
CA ALA A 571 -12.23 -10.55 2.81
C ALA A 571 -12.34 -11.79 3.72
N ASN A 572 -13.50 -12.04 4.34
CA ASN A 572 -13.82 -13.06 5.34
C ASN A 572 -13.36 -12.77 6.78
N PHE A 573 -12.19 -12.17 6.97
CA PHE A 573 -11.58 -12.06 8.30
C PHE A 573 -12.12 -10.92 9.16
N HIS A 574 -13.03 -10.10 8.60
CA HIS A 574 -13.57 -8.89 9.21
C HIS A 574 -12.49 -7.95 9.77
N THR A 575 -11.32 -7.96 9.13
CA THR A 575 -10.13 -7.19 9.52
C THR A 575 -9.65 -6.45 8.28
N ALA A 576 -9.55 -5.14 8.35
CA ALA A 576 -9.15 -4.30 7.24
C ALA A 576 -7.64 -4.04 7.29
N GLU A 577 -6.95 -4.34 6.19
CA GLU A 577 -5.50 -4.14 6.11
C GLU A 577 -5.06 -4.10 4.64
N ALA A 578 -4.13 -3.22 4.33
CA ALA A 578 -3.43 -3.21 3.06
C ALA A 578 -1.98 -3.58 3.28
N VAL A 579 -1.49 -4.53 2.48
CA VAL A 579 -0.11 -5.02 2.54
C VAL A 579 0.51 -4.93 1.16
N ALA A 580 1.60 -4.18 1.06
CA ALA A 580 2.40 -4.10 -0.15
C ALA A 580 3.59 -5.06 -0.07
N GLU A 581 3.82 -5.79 -1.15
CA GLU A 581 4.88 -6.79 -1.26
C GLU A 581 5.60 -6.62 -2.59
N TYR A 582 6.92 -6.77 -2.57
CA TYR A 582 7.75 -6.82 -3.74
C TYR A 582 8.26 -8.25 -3.94
N THR A 583 8.11 -8.73 -5.17
CA THR A 583 8.63 -10.00 -5.65
C THR A 583 9.43 -9.76 -6.93
N HIS A 584 10.55 -10.48 -7.14
CA HIS A 584 11.48 -10.16 -8.23
C HIS A 584 10.82 -10.22 -9.63
N GLY A 585 9.98 -11.22 -9.89
CA GLY A 585 9.30 -11.38 -11.18
C GLY A 585 8.26 -10.27 -11.42
N PRO A 586 7.14 -10.25 -10.67
CA PRO A 586 6.07 -9.26 -10.84
C PRO A 586 6.45 -7.82 -10.50
N GLY A 587 7.40 -7.60 -9.59
CA GLY A 587 7.73 -6.30 -9.01
C GLY A 587 6.87 -6.02 -7.78
N GLN A 588 6.47 -4.76 -7.60
CA GLN A 588 5.56 -4.33 -6.54
C GLN A 588 4.14 -4.88 -6.75
N ARG A 589 3.55 -5.38 -5.67
CA ARG A 589 2.20 -5.95 -5.58
C ARG A 589 1.52 -5.41 -4.32
N ILE A 590 0.20 -5.51 -4.28
CA ILE A 590 -0.58 -5.09 -3.12
C ILE A 590 -1.77 -6.01 -2.89
N CYS A 591 -2.02 -6.34 -1.63
CA CYS A 591 -3.29 -6.90 -1.19
C CYS A 591 -4.07 -5.87 -0.39
N LEU A 592 -5.33 -5.66 -0.77
CA LEU A 592 -6.29 -4.87 0.00
C LEU A 592 -7.32 -5.83 0.61
N GLN A 593 -7.20 -6.09 1.90
CA GLN A 593 -8.17 -6.85 2.67
C GLN A 593 -9.22 -5.91 3.24
N PHE A 594 -10.48 -6.20 2.95
CA PHE A 594 -11.62 -5.45 3.44
C PHE A 594 -12.01 -5.92 4.85
N GLY A 595 -12.53 -4.98 5.64
CA GLY A 595 -13.29 -5.29 6.84
C GLY A 595 -14.66 -5.86 6.49
N THR A 596 -15.65 -5.58 7.32
CA THR A 596 -17.06 -5.94 7.08
C THR A 596 -17.94 -4.70 7.09
N VAL A 597 -19.11 -4.79 6.46
CA VAL A 597 -20.16 -3.76 6.56
C VAL A 597 -21.03 -3.96 7.81
N LYS A 598 -20.69 -4.95 8.66
CA LYS A 598 -21.31 -5.16 9.98
C LYS A 598 -20.61 -4.36 11.06
N HIS A 599 -21.36 -3.78 12.00
CA HIS A 599 -20.79 -3.13 13.19
C HIS A 599 -20.23 -4.15 14.18
N GLU A 600 -20.80 -5.36 14.20
CA GLU A 600 -20.40 -6.48 15.04
C GLU A 600 -20.85 -7.83 14.45
N SER A 601 -20.26 -8.92 14.93
CA SER A 601 -20.62 -10.30 14.57
C SER A 601 -20.65 -11.13 15.86
N GLY A 602 -21.67 -11.98 16.05
CA GLY A 602 -21.74 -12.84 17.23
C GLY A 602 -20.62 -13.88 17.26
N PHE A 603 -20.21 -14.39 16.10
CA PHE A 603 -19.04 -15.28 15.99
C PHE A 603 -17.74 -14.62 16.49
N GLU A 604 -17.46 -13.40 16.04
CA GLU A 604 -16.26 -12.70 16.49
C GLU A 604 -16.36 -12.33 17.97
N THR A 605 -17.52 -11.84 18.41
CA THR A 605 -17.77 -11.47 19.82
C THR A 605 -17.59 -12.65 20.78
N THR A 606 -18.12 -13.82 20.44
CA THR A 606 -17.96 -15.05 21.24
C THR A 606 -16.51 -15.54 21.28
N LYS A 607 -15.71 -15.24 20.25
CA LYS A 607 -14.26 -15.50 20.22
C LYS A 607 -13.44 -14.34 20.79
N LEU A 608 -14.11 -13.40 21.44
CA LEU A 608 -13.56 -12.16 21.99
C LEU A 608 -12.87 -11.29 20.93
N LYS A 609 -13.12 -11.48 19.63
CA LYS A 609 -12.53 -10.70 18.54
C LYS A 609 -13.43 -9.51 18.18
N GLN A 610 -12.86 -8.53 17.49
CA GLN A 610 -13.58 -7.35 17.00
C GLN A 610 -13.47 -7.28 15.49
N VAL A 611 -14.34 -6.49 14.89
CA VAL A 611 -14.40 -6.29 13.44
C VAL A 611 -13.92 -4.89 13.08
N ASP A 612 -13.19 -4.79 11.97
CA ASP A 612 -13.01 -3.52 11.26
C ASP A 612 -14.24 -3.28 10.41
N PHE A 613 -14.89 -2.14 10.63
CA PHE A 613 -16.06 -1.74 9.85
C PHE A 613 -15.65 -0.90 8.65
N GLY A 614 -16.33 -1.10 7.53
CA GLY A 614 -16.31 -0.19 6.39
C GLY A 614 -15.71 -0.78 5.12
N ILE A 615 -15.18 0.08 4.27
CA ILE A 615 -14.77 -0.24 2.91
C ILE A 615 -13.34 0.21 2.61
N GLY A 616 -12.71 -0.40 1.61
CA GLY A 616 -11.36 -0.06 1.16
C GLY A 616 -11.36 0.56 -0.24
N MET A 617 -10.49 1.55 -0.44
CA MET A 617 -10.21 2.19 -1.73
C MET A 617 -8.74 2.02 -2.10
N LEU A 618 -8.48 1.77 -3.37
CA LEU A 618 -7.13 1.61 -3.92
C LEU A 618 -7.01 2.30 -5.27
N GLU A 619 -6.01 3.16 -5.42
CA GLU A 619 -5.52 3.61 -6.72
C GLU A 619 -4.14 3.01 -6.96
N VAL A 620 -3.95 2.41 -8.14
CA VAL A 620 -2.68 1.83 -8.56
C VAL A 620 -2.20 2.56 -9.80
N LEU A 621 -0.97 3.07 -9.74
CA LEU A 621 -0.32 3.67 -10.89
C LEU A 621 0.77 2.75 -11.42
N THR A 622 0.66 2.42 -12.69
CA THR A 622 1.61 1.53 -13.38
C THR A 622 2.32 2.23 -14.52
N VAL A 623 3.56 1.80 -14.74
CA VAL A 623 4.38 2.17 -15.89
C VAL A 623 4.99 0.89 -16.44
N ASN A 624 4.81 0.61 -17.73
CA ASN A 624 5.32 -0.60 -18.39
C ASN A 624 4.91 -1.92 -17.68
N GLY A 625 3.69 -1.97 -17.11
CA GLY A 625 3.20 -3.14 -16.38
C GLY A 625 3.78 -3.32 -14.97
N ARG A 626 4.60 -2.37 -14.48
CA ARG A 626 5.17 -2.36 -13.13
C ARG A 626 4.41 -1.36 -12.26
N VAL A 627 4.06 -1.75 -11.04
CA VAL A 627 3.43 -0.84 -10.06
C VAL A 627 4.49 0.10 -9.50
N GLN A 628 4.32 1.39 -9.74
CA GLN A 628 5.21 2.44 -9.25
C GLN A 628 4.66 3.09 -7.97
N GLN A 629 3.33 3.17 -7.86
CA GLN A 629 2.66 3.81 -6.75
C GLN A 629 1.34 3.11 -6.40
N THR A 630 1.04 3.08 -5.10
CA THR A 630 -0.26 2.65 -4.58
C THR A 630 -0.79 3.69 -3.59
N ASN A 631 -2.08 4.03 -3.70
CA ASN A 631 -2.76 4.94 -2.77
C ASN A 631 -3.91 4.18 -2.11
N VAL A 632 -3.84 3.99 -0.79
CA VAL A 632 -4.83 3.24 -0.02
C VAL A 632 -5.59 4.17 0.91
N THR A 633 -6.91 4.03 0.96
CA THR A 633 -7.76 4.71 1.95
C THR A 633 -8.79 3.73 2.49
N PHE A 634 -9.07 3.81 3.80
CA PHE A 634 -10.19 3.11 4.42
C PHE A 634 -11.23 4.13 4.87
N SER A 635 -12.50 3.83 4.65
CA SER A 635 -13.62 4.64 5.16
C SER A 635 -14.39 3.80 6.17
N THR A 636 -14.37 4.23 7.43
CA THR A 636 -14.90 3.49 8.59
C THR A 636 -16.00 4.25 9.36
N GLU A 637 -16.58 5.28 8.75
CA GLU A 637 -17.64 6.09 9.36
C GLU A 637 -18.94 5.28 9.54
N LYS A 638 -19.39 5.13 10.79
CA LYS A 638 -20.59 4.35 11.13
C LYS A 638 -21.83 5.23 11.17
N THR A 639 -22.96 4.72 10.67
CA THR A 639 -24.25 5.38 10.79
C THR A 639 -24.70 5.41 12.27
N PRO A 640 -25.07 6.60 12.81
CA PRO A 640 -25.73 6.70 14.10
C PRO A 640 -27.11 6.04 14.08
N ASP A 641 -27.51 5.39 15.18
CA ASP A 641 -28.80 4.68 15.29
C ASP A 641 -29.05 3.68 14.15
N LEU A 642 -28.17 2.68 14.09
CA LEU A 642 -28.16 1.64 13.07
C LEU A 642 -29.53 0.98 12.85
N GLN A 643 -30.29 0.72 13.91
CA GLN A 643 -31.57 0.01 13.81
C GLN A 643 -32.62 0.84 13.08
N ALA A 644 -32.80 2.11 13.46
CA ALA A 644 -33.75 3.00 12.79
C ALA A 644 -33.36 3.22 11.32
N ALA A 645 -32.07 3.41 11.05
CA ALA A 645 -31.56 3.57 9.69
C ALA A 645 -31.81 2.32 8.82
N ASN A 646 -31.52 1.14 9.35
CA ASN A 646 -31.79 -0.13 8.66
C ASN A 646 -33.28 -0.34 8.39
N HIS A 647 -34.16 -0.01 9.36
CA HIS A 647 -35.59 -0.15 9.15
C HIS A 647 -36.09 0.66 7.95
N LYS A 648 -35.64 1.91 7.81
CA LYS A 648 -35.95 2.73 6.65
C LYS A 648 -35.50 2.09 5.34
N VAL A 649 -34.31 1.49 5.31
CA VAL A 649 -33.78 0.80 4.13
C VAL A 649 -34.65 -0.40 3.76
N LEU A 650 -35.07 -1.17 4.76
CA LEU A 650 -35.92 -2.33 4.56
C LEU A 650 -37.32 -1.96 4.06
N ASP A 651 -37.88 -0.85 4.54
CA ASP A 651 -39.18 -0.35 4.06
C ASP A 651 -39.10 0.07 2.58
N ASP A 652 -38.01 0.74 2.17
CA ASP A 652 -37.74 1.07 0.78
C ASP A 652 -37.57 -0.19 -0.10
N PHE A 653 -36.96 -1.24 0.46
CA PHE A 653 -36.80 -2.54 -0.20
C PHE A 653 -38.14 -3.27 -0.36
N GLU A 654 -39.03 -3.22 0.63
CA GLU A 654 -40.38 -3.80 0.55
C GLU A 654 -41.22 -3.13 -0.56
N VAL A 655 -41.11 -1.81 -0.71
CA VAL A 655 -41.73 -1.08 -1.82
C VAL A 655 -41.17 -1.55 -3.17
N TRP A 656 -39.84 -1.68 -3.27
CA TRP A 656 -39.21 -2.22 -4.49
C TRP A 656 -39.71 -3.63 -4.82
N MET A 657 -39.78 -4.51 -3.82
CA MET A 657 -40.27 -5.87 -3.99
C MET A 657 -41.69 -5.92 -4.54
N LYS A 658 -42.56 -4.99 -4.13
CA LYS A 658 -43.93 -4.85 -4.66
C LYS A 658 -43.96 -4.37 -6.11
N ILE A 659 -43.10 -3.42 -6.50
CA ILE A 659 -42.99 -2.90 -7.87
C ILE A 659 -42.38 -3.95 -8.81
N SER A 660 -41.49 -4.78 -8.29
CA SER A 660 -40.76 -5.78 -9.06
C SER A 660 -41.58 -7.02 -9.39
N LYS A 661 -42.62 -7.36 -8.62
CA LYS A 661 -43.54 -8.46 -8.94
C LYS A 661 -44.31 -8.15 -10.20
#